data_AF-A0A7I4YZP8-F1
#
_entry.id   AF-A0A7I4YZP8-F1
#
_cell.length_a   1.000
_cell.length_b   1.000
_cell.length_c   1.000
_cell.angle_alpha   90.00
_cell.angle_beta   90.00
_cell.angle_gamma   90.00
#
_symmetry.space_group_name_H-M   'P 1'
#
loop_
_entity.id
_entity.type
_entity.pdbx_description
1 polymer ?
#
loop_
_entity_poly.entity_id
_entity_poly.type
_entity_poly.pdbx_seq_one_letter_code
_entity_poly.pdbx_strand_id
1 'polypeptide(L)'
;MALTKNSTFKAFALLLIKVAVILYGATIIFWISTEYYYRSFIKICEERNKSTEVSSNDDYHYYEKDLLKAVQHYGQLLGVRFPRNARTSHIDCGRLLHEDKQSGHVKGLASSRVELSDQNRSMSCEDIRARVLPPKPLQTLQFGVAHARIVYESYELIEEELRSSYHPQNVFCYAIDYKAKEDFTQKIEKLSKCLPNVLVPTTRYSIGRTGINGTRAHYECLKALMGYTGWEYVMLMQNYDIMIKSVYETVSILQKLGGANDVHVRPCESYRYNSSMKWDVQSLKFFRNEKDMKPTQRNASLTFARGAAHATLSRAAVNWMVNTVDLTKTFEQLDLNVLGVDEVLIPTLQVSDSLDMPGRFTAECVQKGKVIGFITRVETWSYDNSPECRSKHYRHSVCVYGIEDFAWLTKYPKLMANKMMPSFDYGAVDCMHELLFNRTYLGQVDQVWNLTIYETQPYACHPTDMVPMRKPITDESKGSEPIVLPTTPSDPFSDRRPTQPTLPVLLPLLPILLTTRPSTITMSTRTISTTTTILTTDASSSLPTFTRRTLAPTTSTISPGEDLTVKWTCSSALVQIETNYDWDPDRTKIYRDLLDKNLSLLQKNSGKSLNQFGRLLRKAAKVELGDRQLYGEAFFLPKIEQPCDELKEFVRKAVSYSKDIPRAIVACRCETAVEIYKVKPQQPSMFEII
;
A
#
# COMPACT_ATOMS: atom_id res chain seq x y z
N MET A 1 20.08 -85.52 -19.55
CA MET A 1 19.71 -84.14 -19.95
C MET A 1 19.08 -83.30 -18.82
N ALA A 2 19.36 -83.58 -17.53
CA ALA A 2 18.72 -82.89 -16.39
C ALA A 2 19.68 -82.19 -15.40
N LEU A 3 21.00 -82.24 -15.61
CA LEU A 3 21.98 -81.69 -14.66
C LEU A 3 22.62 -80.35 -15.07
N THR A 4 22.35 -79.84 -16.27
CA THR A 4 22.95 -78.58 -16.77
C THR A 4 22.04 -77.34 -16.62
N LYS A 5 20.75 -77.51 -16.26
CA LYS A 5 19.81 -76.38 -16.07
C LYS A 5 19.89 -75.68 -14.70
N ASN A 6 20.54 -76.30 -13.70
CA ASN A 6 20.51 -75.81 -12.31
C ASN A 6 21.64 -74.79 -12.00
N SER A 7 22.71 -74.79 -12.80
CA SER A 7 23.85 -73.86 -12.64
C SER A 7 23.54 -72.47 -13.20
N THR A 8 22.94 -72.41 -14.40
CA THR A 8 22.57 -71.16 -15.08
C THR A 8 21.44 -70.41 -14.38
N PHE A 9 20.47 -71.13 -13.80
CA PHE A 9 19.39 -70.50 -13.02
C PHE A 9 19.89 -69.88 -11.72
N LYS A 10 20.82 -70.54 -11.01
CA LYS A 10 21.47 -70.00 -9.82
C LYS A 10 22.32 -68.76 -10.14
N ALA A 11 23.04 -68.77 -11.27
CA ALA A 11 23.83 -67.63 -11.71
C ALA A 11 22.94 -66.42 -12.08
N PHE A 12 21.80 -66.66 -12.74
CA PHE A 12 20.84 -65.62 -13.11
C PHE A 12 20.12 -65.04 -11.88
N ALA A 13 19.73 -65.90 -10.93
CA ALA A 13 19.16 -65.46 -9.65
C ALA A 13 20.16 -64.63 -8.82
N LEU A 14 21.44 -65.02 -8.79
CA LEU A 14 22.48 -64.22 -8.13
C LEU A 14 22.69 -62.86 -8.81
N LEU A 15 22.60 -62.80 -10.14
CA LEU A 15 22.73 -61.55 -10.89
C LEU A 15 21.55 -60.60 -10.58
N LEU A 16 20.32 -61.12 -10.55
CA LEU A 16 19.13 -60.34 -10.20
C LEU A 16 19.18 -59.81 -8.77
N ILE A 17 19.66 -60.61 -7.81
CA ILE A 17 19.84 -60.16 -6.42
C ILE A 17 20.89 -59.04 -6.37
N LYS A 18 22.02 -59.18 -7.09
CA LYS A 18 23.05 -58.12 -7.14
C LYS A 18 22.51 -56.82 -7.74
N VAL A 19 21.73 -56.90 -8.83
CA VAL A 19 21.11 -55.72 -9.46
C VAL A 19 20.08 -55.08 -8.52
N ALA A 20 19.26 -55.88 -7.84
CA ALA A 20 18.28 -55.38 -6.88
C ALA A 20 18.94 -54.67 -5.69
N VAL A 21 20.05 -55.21 -5.17
CA VAL A 21 20.83 -54.58 -4.08
C VAL A 21 21.47 -53.27 -4.54
N ILE A 22 21.97 -53.19 -5.78
CA ILE A 22 22.54 -51.95 -6.34
C ILE A 22 21.46 -50.89 -6.54
N LEU A 23 20.30 -51.25 -7.09
CA LEU A 23 19.18 -50.33 -7.27
C LEU A 23 18.63 -49.83 -5.93
N TYR A 24 18.49 -50.71 -4.94
CA TYR A 24 18.05 -50.35 -3.60
C TYR A 24 19.06 -49.44 -2.88
N GLY A 25 20.36 -49.73 -3.04
CA GLY A 25 21.43 -48.86 -2.58
C GLY A 25 21.41 -47.48 -3.24
N ALA A 26 21.18 -47.40 -4.55
CA ALA A 26 21.07 -46.14 -5.27
C ALA A 26 19.84 -45.32 -4.83
N THR A 27 18.69 -45.96 -4.57
CA THR A 27 17.51 -45.27 -4.04
C THR A 27 17.72 -44.77 -2.61
N ILE A 28 18.44 -45.51 -1.77
CA ILE A 28 18.79 -45.07 -0.41
C ILE A 28 19.77 -43.89 -0.46
N ILE A 29 20.79 -43.95 -1.33
CA ILE A 29 21.76 -42.85 -1.49
C ILE A 29 21.05 -41.60 -2.02
N PHE A 30 20.16 -41.74 -3.00
CA PHE A 30 19.34 -40.64 -3.50
C PHE A 30 18.48 -40.05 -2.38
N TRP A 31 17.77 -40.89 -1.61
CA TRP A 31 16.92 -40.45 -0.50
C TRP A 31 17.70 -39.75 0.62
N ILE A 32 18.86 -40.28 1.00
CA ILE A 32 19.77 -39.67 1.98
C ILE A 32 20.33 -38.35 1.44
N SER A 33 20.66 -38.27 0.15
CA SER A 33 21.16 -37.03 -0.46
C SER A 33 20.10 -35.93 -0.51
N THR A 34 18.85 -36.27 -0.84
CA THR A 34 17.72 -35.32 -0.82
C THR A 34 17.36 -34.89 0.59
N GLU A 35 17.36 -35.80 1.58
CA GLU A 35 17.09 -35.49 2.99
C GLU A 35 18.22 -34.66 3.60
N TYR A 36 19.48 -34.91 3.23
CA TYR A 36 20.64 -34.13 3.67
C TYR A 36 20.66 -32.72 3.07
N TYR A 37 20.33 -32.58 1.78
CA TYR A 37 20.14 -31.26 1.15
C TYR A 37 18.99 -30.50 1.81
N TYR A 38 17.85 -31.16 2.04
CA TYR A 38 16.69 -30.56 2.69
C TYR A 38 17.01 -30.09 4.12
N ARG A 39 17.67 -30.92 4.94
CA ARG A 39 18.07 -30.57 6.31
C ARG A 39 19.13 -29.47 6.36
N SER A 40 20.12 -29.50 5.47
CA SER A 40 21.15 -28.46 5.39
C SER A 40 20.54 -27.12 4.96
N PHE A 41 19.52 -27.14 4.09
CA PHE A 41 18.81 -25.94 3.63
C PHE A 41 17.88 -25.34 4.70
N ILE A 42 17.11 -26.18 5.42
CA ILE A 42 16.34 -25.78 6.61
C ILE A 42 17.27 -25.12 7.64
N LYS A 43 18.46 -25.71 7.84
CA LYS A 43 19.47 -25.17 8.77
C LYS A 43 20.04 -23.82 8.31
N ILE A 44 20.26 -23.61 7.00
CA ILE A 44 20.65 -22.30 6.44
C ILE A 44 19.54 -21.25 6.65
N CYS A 45 18.27 -21.65 6.54
CA CYS A 45 17.13 -20.78 6.84
C CYS A 45 16.99 -20.48 8.34
N GLU A 46 17.26 -21.45 9.21
CA GLU A 46 17.22 -21.28 10.67
C GLU A 46 18.42 -20.53 11.25
N GLU A 47 19.63 -20.71 10.69
CA GLU A 47 20.85 -20.03 11.15
C GLU A 47 20.86 -18.54 10.76
N ARG A 48 20.19 -18.16 9.65
CA ARG A 48 19.99 -16.75 9.27
C ARG A 48 18.98 -16.01 10.19
N ASN A 49 18.17 -16.75 10.95
CA ASN A 49 17.23 -16.20 11.95
C ASN A 49 17.89 -15.85 13.30
N LYS A 50 19.13 -16.31 13.55
CA LYS A 50 19.80 -16.13 14.86
C LYS A 50 20.59 -14.82 15.02
N SER A 51 20.65 -13.96 14.00
CA SER A 51 21.47 -12.74 14.03
C SER A 51 20.72 -11.43 14.26
N THR A 52 19.46 -11.45 14.73
CA THR A 52 18.70 -10.22 14.98
C THR A 52 17.95 -10.25 16.31
N GLU A 53 18.69 -10.17 17.41
CA GLU A 53 18.21 -9.50 18.62
C GLU A 53 18.98 -8.18 18.75
N VAL A 54 18.41 -7.11 18.18
CA VAL A 54 18.84 -5.75 18.52
C VAL A 54 17.92 -5.25 19.63
N SER A 55 18.49 -5.21 20.82
CA SER A 55 17.95 -4.54 22.00
C SER A 55 17.51 -3.11 21.66
N SER A 56 16.21 -2.83 21.81
CA SER A 56 15.64 -1.50 21.70
C SER A 56 15.91 -0.73 23.00
N ASN A 57 16.80 0.26 22.95
CA ASN A 57 17.00 1.21 24.04
C ASN A 57 15.80 2.19 24.14
N ASP A 58 15.24 2.31 25.34
CA ASP A 58 14.07 3.11 25.72
C ASP A 58 14.19 4.63 25.47
N ASP A 59 15.35 5.13 25.05
CA ASP A 59 15.59 6.55 24.80
C ASP A 59 15.08 7.01 23.41
N TYR A 60 14.75 6.09 22.49
CA TYR A 60 14.28 6.39 21.13
C TYR A 60 12.82 6.91 21.07
N HIS A 61 11.99 6.60 22.06
CA HIS A 61 10.53 6.75 21.94
C HIS A 61 10.04 8.20 22.08
N TYR A 62 10.84 9.07 22.72
CA TYR A 62 10.51 10.50 22.88
C TYR A 62 10.77 11.31 21.60
N TYR A 63 11.72 10.88 20.76
CA TYR A 63 12.17 11.61 19.56
C TYR A 63 11.25 11.46 18.34
N GLU A 64 10.41 10.43 18.30
CA GLU A 64 9.56 10.09 17.16
C GLU A 64 8.34 11.03 17.03
N LYS A 65 7.79 11.45 18.18
CA LYS A 65 6.57 12.28 18.29
C LYS A 65 6.74 13.71 17.76
N ASP A 66 7.92 14.31 17.96
CA ASP A 66 8.21 15.68 17.49
C ASP A 66 8.55 15.71 15.99
N LEU A 67 9.14 14.63 15.47
CA LEU A 67 9.42 14.47 14.04
C LEU A 67 8.13 14.32 13.22
N LEU A 68 7.14 13.58 13.75
CA LEU A 68 5.85 13.36 13.10
C LEU A 68 5.06 14.65 12.90
N LYS A 69 5.01 15.48 13.95
CA LYS A 69 4.36 16.80 13.91
C LYS A 69 5.05 17.74 12.93
N ALA A 70 6.38 17.64 12.79
CA ALA A 70 7.14 18.41 11.82
C ALA A 70 6.86 17.96 10.37
N VAL A 71 6.78 16.65 10.10
CA VAL A 71 6.42 16.09 8.78
C VAL A 71 5.00 16.50 8.37
N GLN A 72 4.04 16.40 9.29
CA GLN A 72 2.65 16.82 9.05
C GLN A 72 2.55 18.34 8.81
N HIS A 73 3.30 19.15 9.56
CA HIS A 73 3.35 20.60 9.36
C HIS A 73 4.02 20.99 8.03
N TYR A 74 5.06 20.26 7.61
CA TYR A 74 5.70 20.45 6.31
C TYR A 74 4.75 20.11 5.15
N GLY A 75 3.97 19.02 5.28
CA GLY A 75 2.89 18.71 4.35
C GLY A 75 1.86 19.84 4.23
N GLN A 76 1.48 20.45 5.36
CA GLN A 76 0.57 21.60 5.38
C GLN A 76 1.15 22.84 4.67
N LEU A 77 2.46 23.11 4.82
CA LEU A 77 3.15 24.19 4.12
C LEU A 77 3.21 23.95 2.59
N LEU A 78 3.16 22.70 2.15
CA LEU A 78 3.11 22.28 0.75
C LEU A 78 1.68 22.12 0.20
N GLY A 79 0.64 22.40 0.99
CA GLY A 79 -0.76 22.23 0.59
C GLY A 79 -1.24 20.77 0.52
N VAL A 80 -0.44 19.81 1.00
CA VAL A 80 -0.76 18.37 1.00
C VAL A 80 -1.24 17.98 2.40
N ARG A 81 -2.56 17.89 2.57
CA ARG A 81 -3.19 17.58 3.87
C ARG A 81 -4.13 16.40 3.75
N PHE A 82 -4.08 15.50 4.74
CA PHE A 82 -5.08 14.47 4.89
C PHE A 82 -6.47 15.09 5.13
N PRO A 83 -7.49 14.78 4.31
CA PRO A 83 -8.84 15.30 4.47
C PRO A 83 -9.55 14.58 5.62
N ARG A 84 -9.18 14.92 6.86
CA ARG A 84 -9.75 14.36 8.09
C ARG A 84 -11.27 14.58 8.13
N ASN A 85 -12.01 13.55 8.53
CA ASN A 85 -13.45 13.67 8.76
C ASN A 85 -13.73 14.60 9.96
N ALA A 86 -14.74 15.46 9.85
CA ALA A 86 -15.07 16.41 10.94
C ALA A 86 -15.35 15.71 12.28
N ARG A 87 -15.93 14.50 12.24
CA ARG A 87 -16.29 13.74 13.44
C ARG A 87 -15.08 13.21 14.22
N THR A 88 -13.98 12.96 13.53
CA THR A 88 -12.71 12.45 14.10
C THR A 88 -11.67 13.56 14.23
N SER A 89 -12.03 14.82 13.98
CA SER A 89 -11.12 15.98 14.04
C SER A 89 -10.46 16.19 15.41
N HIS A 90 -11.08 15.72 16.48
CA HIS A 90 -10.57 15.77 17.86
C HIS A 90 -9.56 14.66 18.17
N ILE A 91 -9.38 13.68 17.28
CA ILE A 91 -8.47 12.55 17.46
C ILE A 91 -7.08 12.90 16.91
N ASP A 92 -6.08 12.84 17.78
CA ASP A 92 -4.66 13.00 17.41
C ASP A 92 -4.05 11.61 17.14
N CYS A 93 -4.13 11.15 15.89
CA CYS A 93 -3.61 9.83 15.51
C CYS A 93 -2.10 9.73 15.66
N GLY A 94 -1.36 10.84 15.51
CA GLY A 94 0.07 10.86 15.72
C GLY A 94 0.45 10.58 17.18
N ARG A 95 -0.34 11.12 18.11
CA ARG A 95 -0.22 10.77 19.54
C ARG A 95 -0.49 9.29 19.78
N LEU A 96 -1.47 8.70 19.10
CA LEU A 96 -1.85 7.29 19.29
C LEU A 96 -0.78 6.30 18.82
N LEU A 97 0.08 6.65 17.85
CA LEU A 97 1.16 5.78 17.36
C LEU A 97 2.17 5.38 18.45
N HIS A 98 2.38 6.25 19.43
CA HIS A 98 3.40 6.07 20.48
C HIS A 98 2.81 5.84 21.87
N GLU A 99 1.49 5.78 22.01
CA GLU A 99 0.85 5.57 23.30
C GLU A 99 0.54 4.09 23.58
N ASP A 100 0.71 3.69 24.83
CA ASP A 100 0.25 2.40 25.31
C ASP A 100 -1.29 2.33 25.23
N LYS A 101 -1.82 1.18 24.84
CA LYS A 101 -3.25 0.83 24.86
C LYS A 101 -3.91 1.09 26.23
N GLN A 102 -3.15 1.09 27.32
CA GLN A 102 -3.63 1.34 28.68
C GLN A 102 -3.61 2.81 29.09
N SER A 103 -3.10 3.71 28.25
CA SER A 103 -3.07 5.15 28.53
C SER A 103 -4.48 5.71 28.74
N GLY A 104 -4.60 6.70 29.63
CA GLY A 104 -5.90 7.34 29.92
C GLY A 104 -6.53 7.99 28.69
N HIS A 105 -5.72 8.45 27.72
CA HIS A 105 -6.21 9.04 26.48
C HIS A 105 -6.85 7.99 25.56
N VAL A 106 -6.16 6.87 25.29
CA VAL A 106 -6.69 5.76 24.49
C VAL A 106 -7.97 5.21 25.12
N LYS A 107 -8.01 5.03 26.45
CA LYS A 107 -9.23 4.62 27.17
C LYS A 107 -10.37 5.63 27.03
N GLY A 108 -10.06 6.92 27.08
CA GLY A 108 -11.04 7.99 26.87
C GLY A 108 -11.68 7.91 25.47
N LEU A 109 -10.87 7.79 24.43
CA LEU A 109 -11.36 7.62 23.06
C LEU A 109 -12.15 6.32 22.88
N ALA A 110 -11.67 5.20 23.43
CA ALA A 110 -12.36 3.92 23.39
C ALA A 110 -13.73 3.94 24.11
N SER A 111 -13.89 4.80 25.13
CA SER A 111 -15.17 4.99 25.81
C SER A 111 -16.14 5.92 25.07
N SER A 112 -15.65 6.66 24.08
CA SER A 112 -16.39 7.66 23.30
C SER A 112 -16.16 7.47 21.79
N ARG A 113 -16.34 6.23 21.32
CA ARG A 113 -16.05 5.87 19.91
C ARG A 113 -16.89 6.69 18.95
N VAL A 114 -16.27 7.08 17.85
CA VAL A 114 -16.93 7.74 16.73
C VAL A 114 -17.44 6.66 15.78
N GLU A 115 -18.73 6.70 15.46
CA GLU A 115 -19.31 5.87 14.41
C GLU A 115 -19.48 6.68 13.12
N LEU A 116 -19.22 6.02 12.00
CA LEU A 116 -19.55 6.56 10.68
C LEU A 116 -21.00 6.24 10.37
N SER A 117 -21.79 7.29 10.16
CA SER A 117 -23.08 7.18 9.50
C SER A 117 -22.96 7.67 8.06
N ASP A 118 -23.57 6.94 7.13
CA ASP A 118 -23.59 7.29 5.71
C ASP A 118 -24.17 8.70 5.54
N GLN A 119 -23.34 9.63 5.09
CA GLN A 119 -23.77 10.99 4.76
C GLN A 119 -24.25 11.06 3.31
N ASN A 120 -25.13 12.02 3.04
CA ASN A 120 -25.47 12.38 1.67
C ASN A 120 -24.31 13.17 1.05
N ARG A 121 -23.27 12.45 0.60
CA ARG A 121 -22.11 13.02 -0.10
C ARG A 121 -22.44 13.27 -1.57
N SER A 122 -21.86 14.32 -2.15
CA SER A 122 -21.98 14.57 -3.59
C SER A 122 -21.34 13.43 -4.40
N MET A 123 -22.12 12.92 -5.37
CA MET A 123 -21.73 11.86 -6.29
C MET A 123 -21.40 12.39 -7.70
N SER A 124 -21.14 13.69 -7.83
CA SER A 124 -20.58 14.26 -9.06
C SER A 124 -19.18 13.68 -9.31
N CYS A 125 -18.79 13.51 -10.58
CA CYS A 125 -17.45 12.99 -10.87
C CYS A 125 -16.34 13.97 -10.47
N GLU A 126 -16.62 15.27 -10.43
CA GLU A 126 -15.70 16.27 -9.93
C GLU A 126 -15.41 16.04 -8.45
N ASP A 127 -16.45 15.90 -7.63
CA ASP A 127 -16.30 15.71 -6.19
C ASP A 127 -15.69 14.34 -5.84
N ILE A 128 -16.05 13.28 -6.56
CA ILE A 128 -15.44 11.95 -6.39
C ILE A 128 -13.93 12.02 -6.70
N ARG A 129 -13.56 12.66 -7.81
CA ARG A 129 -12.14 12.81 -8.18
C ARG A 129 -11.39 13.67 -7.19
N ALA A 130 -11.97 14.76 -6.72
CA ALA A 130 -11.36 15.63 -5.71
C ALA A 130 -11.12 14.88 -4.38
N ARG A 131 -11.99 13.93 -4.02
CA ARG A 131 -11.80 13.10 -2.82
C ARG A 131 -10.79 11.97 -3.04
N VAL A 132 -10.82 11.28 -4.17
CA VAL A 132 -10.03 10.06 -4.38
C VAL A 132 -8.64 10.31 -4.97
N LEU A 133 -8.51 11.26 -5.90
CA LEU A 133 -7.27 11.42 -6.65
C LEU A 133 -6.13 11.98 -5.78
N PRO A 134 -4.88 11.64 -6.11
CA PRO A 134 -3.72 12.12 -5.37
C PRO A 134 -3.63 13.65 -5.34
N PRO A 135 -3.36 14.28 -4.18
CA PRO A 135 -3.18 15.73 -4.07
C PRO A 135 -1.87 16.21 -4.72
N LYS A 136 -0.96 15.30 -5.06
CA LYS A 136 0.29 15.56 -5.78
C LYS A 136 0.64 14.37 -6.68
N PRO A 137 1.50 14.56 -7.69
CA PRO A 137 2.04 13.44 -8.47
C PRO A 137 2.68 12.37 -7.57
N LEU A 138 2.38 11.11 -7.85
CA LEU A 138 2.94 9.95 -7.15
C LEU A 138 4.19 9.45 -7.88
N GLN A 139 5.18 8.99 -7.12
CA GLN A 139 6.31 8.23 -7.68
C GLN A 139 5.79 6.94 -8.33
N THR A 140 6.35 6.57 -9.47
CA THR A 140 6.01 5.36 -10.20
C THR A 140 6.29 4.10 -9.36
N LEU A 141 5.33 3.17 -9.37
CA LEU A 141 5.49 1.84 -8.82
C LEU A 141 6.25 0.95 -9.81
N GLN A 142 7.02 -0.01 -9.28
CA GLN A 142 7.64 -1.06 -10.11
C GLN A 142 6.60 -1.86 -10.90
N PHE A 143 5.43 -2.07 -10.30
CA PHE A 143 4.24 -2.62 -10.93
C PHE A 143 2.98 -2.16 -10.19
N GLY A 144 1.85 -2.23 -10.87
CA GLY A 144 0.53 -2.00 -10.28
C GLY A 144 0.06 -3.17 -9.40
N VAL A 145 -0.78 -2.86 -8.43
CA VAL A 145 -1.49 -3.86 -7.63
C VAL A 145 -2.98 -3.78 -7.92
N ALA A 146 -3.59 -4.93 -8.18
CA ALA A 146 -5.03 -5.05 -8.35
C ALA A 146 -5.71 -5.34 -7.00
N HIS A 147 -6.88 -4.77 -6.78
CA HIS A 147 -7.71 -5.02 -5.61
C HIS A 147 -9.05 -5.58 -6.07
N ALA A 148 -9.36 -6.83 -5.74
CA ALA A 148 -10.64 -7.45 -6.04
C ALA A 148 -11.47 -7.54 -4.76
N ARG A 149 -12.40 -6.61 -4.57
CA ARG A 149 -13.16 -6.47 -3.32
C ARG A 149 -14.63 -6.85 -3.51
N ILE A 150 -15.12 -7.71 -2.63
CA ILE A 150 -16.56 -7.95 -2.46
C ILE A 150 -17.13 -6.86 -1.55
N VAL A 151 -18.18 -6.17 -2.00
CA VAL A 151 -18.80 -5.05 -1.29
C VAL A 151 -20.31 -5.17 -1.21
N TYR A 152 -20.91 -4.66 -0.13
CA TYR A 152 -22.36 -4.70 0.06
C TYR A 152 -22.93 -3.52 0.87
N GLU A 153 -22.08 -2.74 1.58
CA GLU A 153 -22.51 -1.58 2.36
C GLU A 153 -21.37 -0.59 2.66
N SER A 154 -21.69 0.52 3.34
CA SER A 154 -20.76 1.55 3.81
C SER A 154 -19.94 2.21 2.69
N TYR A 155 -20.61 2.91 1.77
CA TYR A 155 -19.94 3.53 0.61
C TYR A 155 -18.77 4.45 1.02
N GLU A 156 -18.96 5.25 2.07
CA GLU A 156 -17.95 6.20 2.56
C GLU A 156 -16.64 5.49 2.95
N LEU A 157 -16.73 4.32 3.60
CA LEU A 157 -15.58 3.47 3.89
C LEU A 157 -14.87 2.99 2.63
N ILE A 158 -15.64 2.50 1.64
CA ILE A 158 -15.10 1.95 0.40
C ILE A 158 -14.39 3.03 -0.42
N GLU A 159 -14.94 4.24 -0.47
CA GLU A 159 -14.34 5.40 -1.15
C GLU A 159 -13.04 5.86 -0.43
N GLU A 160 -13.03 5.90 0.90
CA GLU A 160 -11.85 6.30 1.68
C GLU A 160 -10.72 5.28 1.62
N GLU A 161 -11.07 4.00 1.57
CA GLU A 161 -10.11 2.92 1.39
C GLU A 161 -9.57 2.86 -0.04
N LEU A 162 -10.40 3.16 -1.05
CA LEU A 162 -9.93 3.39 -2.43
C LEU A 162 -8.90 4.50 -2.47
N ARG A 163 -9.20 5.66 -1.89
CA ARG A 163 -8.30 6.82 -1.81
C ARG A 163 -6.96 6.45 -1.15
N SER A 164 -6.99 5.66 -0.08
CA SER A 164 -5.79 5.25 0.67
C SER A 164 -4.91 4.29 -0.12
N SER A 165 -5.49 3.50 -1.02
CA SER A 165 -4.78 2.56 -1.89
C SER A 165 -4.55 3.09 -3.32
N TYR A 166 -5.05 4.29 -3.63
CA TYR A 166 -5.09 4.79 -5.00
C TYR A 166 -3.68 5.08 -5.52
N HIS A 167 -3.36 4.44 -6.65
CA HIS A 167 -2.23 4.78 -7.49
C HIS A 167 -2.69 4.67 -8.95
N PRO A 168 -2.26 5.54 -9.88
CA PRO A 168 -2.64 5.43 -11.29
C PRO A 168 -2.30 4.08 -11.95
N GLN A 169 -1.28 3.38 -11.43
CA GLN A 169 -0.89 2.03 -11.86
C GLN A 169 -1.69 0.90 -11.18
N ASN A 170 -2.40 1.17 -10.08
CA ASN A 170 -3.24 0.18 -9.41
C ASN A 170 -4.60 0.08 -10.12
N VAL A 171 -5.26 -1.08 -9.99
CA VAL A 171 -6.59 -1.33 -10.57
C VAL A 171 -7.53 -1.86 -9.50
N PHE A 172 -8.75 -1.34 -9.44
CA PHE A 172 -9.72 -1.69 -8.40
C PHE A 172 -10.94 -2.32 -9.04
N CYS A 173 -11.38 -3.46 -8.51
CA CYS A 173 -12.59 -4.12 -8.94
C CYS A 173 -13.51 -4.37 -7.76
N TYR A 174 -14.77 -3.96 -7.89
CA TYR A 174 -15.80 -4.13 -6.88
C TYR A 174 -16.87 -5.11 -7.35
N ALA A 175 -16.88 -6.31 -6.77
CA ALA A 175 -17.95 -7.26 -6.92
C ALA A 175 -19.07 -6.94 -5.90
N ILE A 176 -20.19 -6.40 -6.40
CA ILE A 176 -21.31 -5.97 -5.57
C ILE A 176 -22.19 -7.18 -5.25
N ASP A 177 -22.48 -7.44 -3.97
CA ASP A 177 -23.48 -8.45 -3.57
C ASP A 177 -24.83 -8.10 -4.21
N TYR A 178 -25.47 -9.09 -4.84
CA TYR A 178 -26.80 -8.92 -5.44
C TYR A 178 -27.84 -8.35 -4.47
N LYS A 179 -27.69 -8.60 -3.16
CA LYS A 179 -28.61 -8.13 -2.11
C LYS A 179 -28.27 -6.73 -1.58
N ALA A 180 -27.21 -6.09 -2.07
CA ALA A 180 -26.83 -4.77 -1.61
C ALA A 180 -27.95 -3.75 -1.89
N LYS A 181 -28.05 -2.71 -1.04
CA LYS A 181 -29.07 -1.66 -1.23
C LYS A 181 -28.84 -0.96 -2.58
N GLU A 182 -29.94 -0.56 -3.21
CA GLU A 182 -29.91 0.10 -4.52
C GLU A 182 -29.08 1.40 -4.50
N ASP A 183 -29.27 2.25 -3.49
CA ASP A 183 -28.47 3.48 -3.32
C ASP A 183 -26.96 3.19 -3.22
N PHE A 184 -26.57 2.17 -2.44
CA PHE A 184 -25.17 1.76 -2.34
C PHE A 184 -24.62 1.28 -3.69
N THR A 185 -25.40 0.44 -4.38
CA THR A 185 -25.06 -0.09 -5.70
C THR A 185 -24.81 1.03 -6.71
N GLN A 186 -25.73 1.99 -6.79
CA GLN A 186 -25.61 3.13 -7.70
C GLN A 186 -24.38 3.99 -7.39
N LYS A 187 -24.02 4.15 -6.10
CA LYS A 187 -22.83 4.89 -5.71
C LYS A 187 -21.53 4.19 -6.14
N ILE A 188 -21.43 2.87 -6.00
CA ILE A 188 -20.26 2.10 -6.47
C ILE A 188 -20.17 2.11 -8.02
N GLU A 189 -21.30 1.99 -8.72
CA GLU A 189 -21.31 2.13 -10.19
C GLU A 189 -20.93 3.54 -10.65
N LYS A 190 -21.30 4.57 -9.88
CA LYS A 190 -20.88 5.95 -10.18
C LYS A 190 -19.36 6.10 -10.03
N LEU A 191 -18.77 5.46 -9.03
CA LEU A 191 -17.32 5.45 -8.81
C LEU A 191 -16.55 4.93 -10.03
N SER A 192 -16.99 3.81 -10.63
CA SER A 192 -16.36 3.25 -11.85
C SER A 192 -16.54 4.14 -13.08
N LYS A 193 -17.65 4.88 -13.20
CA LYS A 193 -17.85 5.85 -14.28
C LYS A 193 -16.94 7.08 -14.14
N CYS A 194 -16.50 7.41 -12.94
CA CYS A 194 -15.69 8.60 -12.68
C CYS A 194 -14.18 8.34 -12.66
N LEU A 195 -13.73 7.11 -12.39
CA LEU A 195 -12.31 6.75 -12.27
C LEU A 195 -11.94 5.64 -13.26
N PRO A 196 -10.91 5.84 -14.12
CA PRO A 196 -10.63 4.94 -15.25
C PRO A 196 -10.08 3.56 -14.85
N ASN A 197 -9.51 3.46 -13.65
CA ASN A 197 -8.94 2.25 -13.07
C ASN A 197 -9.84 1.59 -12.02
N VAL A 198 -11.15 1.91 -12.04
CA VAL A 198 -12.16 1.29 -11.17
C VAL A 198 -13.17 0.50 -12.01
N LEU A 199 -13.39 -0.75 -11.64
CA LEU A 199 -14.17 -1.75 -12.35
C LEU A 199 -15.33 -2.26 -11.50
N VAL A 200 -16.46 -2.51 -12.14
CA VAL A 200 -17.61 -3.17 -11.53
C VAL A 200 -18.12 -4.21 -12.53
N PRO A 201 -17.95 -5.52 -12.26
CA PRO A 201 -18.51 -6.56 -13.10
C PRO A 201 -20.04 -6.46 -13.14
N THR A 202 -20.63 -6.78 -14.28
CA THR A 202 -22.09 -6.78 -14.47
C THR A 202 -22.75 -7.98 -13.78
N THR A 203 -22.07 -9.13 -13.76
CA THR A 203 -22.54 -10.35 -13.10
C THR A 203 -22.48 -10.16 -11.58
N ARG A 204 -23.60 -10.42 -10.90
CA ARG A 204 -23.71 -10.36 -9.44
C ARG A 204 -24.26 -11.65 -8.89
N TYR A 205 -23.82 -12.00 -7.68
CA TYR A 205 -24.30 -13.17 -6.97
C TYR A 205 -24.85 -12.77 -5.60
N SER A 206 -25.81 -13.55 -5.10
CA SER A 206 -26.28 -13.44 -3.71
C SER A 206 -25.29 -14.15 -2.81
N ILE A 207 -24.47 -13.39 -2.09
CA ILE A 207 -23.36 -13.94 -1.29
C ILE A 207 -23.89 -14.29 0.10
N GLY A 208 -23.79 -15.56 0.49
CA GLY A 208 -24.33 -16.02 1.78
C GLY A 208 -23.33 -15.92 2.92
N ARG A 209 -23.84 -15.93 4.16
CA ARG A 209 -23.02 -15.97 5.39
C ARG A 209 -22.10 -17.20 5.47
N THR A 210 -22.46 -18.26 4.75
CA THR A 210 -21.67 -19.48 4.64
C THR A 210 -20.47 -19.34 3.69
N GLY A 211 -20.34 -18.22 2.96
CA GLY A 211 -19.34 -18.06 1.91
C GLY A 211 -19.82 -18.50 0.53
N ILE A 212 -21.03 -19.05 0.42
CA ILE A 212 -21.62 -19.45 -0.87
C ILE A 212 -21.61 -18.25 -1.85
N ASN A 213 -21.26 -18.53 -3.11
CA ASN A 213 -20.99 -17.55 -4.17
C ASN A 213 -19.83 -16.56 -3.92
N GLY A 214 -19.16 -16.56 -2.77
CA GLY A 214 -18.07 -15.62 -2.47
C GLY A 214 -16.93 -15.72 -3.47
N THR A 215 -16.43 -16.92 -3.72
CA THR A 215 -15.35 -17.13 -4.71
C THR A 215 -15.79 -16.83 -6.15
N ARG A 216 -17.06 -17.08 -6.50
CA ARG A 216 -17.61 -16.71 -7.82
C ARG A 216 -17.61 -15.18 -8.00
N ALA A 217 -17.99 -14.44 -6.96
CA ALA A 217 -17.97 -12.97 -7.00
C ALA A 217 -16.54 -12.42 -7.17
N HIS A 218 -15.55 -12.95 -6.45
CA HIS A 218 -14.14 -12.60 -6.71
C HIS A 218 -13.71 -12.98 -8.13
N TYR A 219 -14.13 -14.13 -8.64
CA TYR A 219 -13.77 -14.59 -9.99
C TYR A 219 -14.29 -13.65 -11.10
N GLU A 220 -15.46 -13.04 -10.94
CA GLU A 220 -15.94 -12.01 -11.87
C GLU A 220 -14.99 -10.80 -11.92
N CYS A 221 -14.44 -10.41 -10.77
CA CYS A 221 -13.39 -9.39 -10.73
C CYS A 221 -12.10 -9.84 -11.38
N LEU A 222 -11.66 -11.08 -11.15
CA LEU A 222 -10.47 -11.64 -11.79
C LEU A 222 -10.59 -11.60 -13.33
N LYS A 223 -11.76 -11.94 -13.87
CA LYS A 223 -12.03 -11.83 -15.32
C LYS A 223 -11.91 -10.38 -15.81
N ALA A 224 -12.52 -9.42 -15.10
CA ALA A 224 -12.47 -8.01 -15.48
C ALA A 224 -11.04 -7.45 -15.46
N LEU A 225 -10.24 -7.83 -14.46
CA LEU A 225 -8.85 -7.39 -14.29
C LEU A 225 -7.93 -7.87 -15.40
N MET A 226 -8.22 -9.00 -16.05
CA MET A 226 -7.42 -9.51 -17.16
C MET A 226 -7.44 -8.59 -18.39
N GLY A 227 -8.43 -7.71 -18.52
CA GLY A 227 -8.47 -6.66 -19.55
C GLY A 227 -7.53 -5.48 -19.28
N TYR A 228 -6.93 -5.38 -18.09
CA TYR A 228 -6.05 -4.28 -17.69
C TYR A 228 -4.60 -4.71 -17.62
N THR A 229 -3.68 -3.89 -18.14
CA THR A 229 -2.23 -4.16 -18.13
C THR A 229 -1.50 -3.45 -16.99
N GLY A 230 -0.28 -3.88 -16.68
CA GLY A 230 0.63 -3.15 -15.78
C GLY A 230 0.54 -3.52 -14.29
N TRP A 231 -0.47 -4.28 -13.87
CA TRP A 231 -0.52 -4.90 -12.55
C TRP A 231 0.11 -6.30 -12.55
N GLU A 232 0.73 -6.72 -11.44
CA GLU A 232 1.42 -8.03 -11.30
C GLU A 232 0.83 -8.92 -10.19
N TYR A 233 0.11 -8.34 -9.24
CA TYR A 233 -0.56 -9.05 -8.16
C TYR A 233 -1.97 -8.55 -7.95
N VAL A 234 -2.89 -9.44 -7.55
CA VAL A 234 -4.24 -9.09 -7.09
C VAL A 234 -4.44 -9.52 -5.64
N MET A 235 -4.97 -8.62 -4.82
CA MET A 235 -5.40 -8.91 -3.45
C MET A 235 -6.91 -9.13 -3.41
N LEU A 236 -7.34 -10.29 -2.90
CA LEU A 236 -8.74 -10.61 -2.67
C LEU A 236 -9.19 -10.05 -1.33
N MET A 237 -10.21 -9.18 -1.35
CA MET A 237 -10.69 -8.43 -0.19
C MET A 237 -12.20 -8.58 0.01
N GLN A 238 -12.65 -8.33 1.23
CA GLN A 238 -14.04 -8.19 1.66
C GLN A 238 -14.33 -6.75 2.14
N ASN A 239 -15.59 -6.48 2.46
CA ASN A 239 -16.12 -5.12 2.72
C ASN A 239 -15.37 -4.34 3.81
N TYR A 240 -14.87 -5.03 4.86
CA TYR A 240 -14.26 -4.42 6.05
C TYR A 240 -12.76 -4.67 6.18
N ASP A 241 -12.11 -5.01 5.06
CA ASP A 241 -10.65 -5.06 5.00
C ASP A 241 -10.10 -3.67 4.73
N ILE A 242 -9.13 -3.27 5.55
CA ILE A 242 -8.43 -1.99 5.44
C ILE A 242 -6.95 -2.27 5.30
N MET A 243 -6.31 -1.65 4.30
CA MET A 243 -4.86 -1.73 4.14
C MET A 243 -4.15 -1.19 5.39
N ILE A 244 -3.02 -1.81 5.74
CA ILE A 244 -2.14 -1.36 6.83
C ILE A 244 -0.70 -1.15 6.35
N LYS A 245 -0.55 -1.02 5.02
CA LYS A 245 0.68 -0.72 4.28
C LYS A 245 0.35 0.30 3.21
N SER A 246 1.24 1.27 3.01
CA SER A 246 1.14 2.23 1.90
C SER A 246 1.34 1.54 0.57
N VAL A 247 0.98 2.20 -0.54
CA VAL A 247 1.16 1.65 -1.90
C VAL A 247 2.61 1.24 -2.19
N TYR A 248 3.59 2.00 -1.69
CA TYR A 248 5.02 1.73 -1.87
C TYR A 248 5.49 0.54 -1.02
N GLU A 249 5.01 0.45 0.23
CA GLU A 249 5.29 -0.68 1.11
C GLU A 249 4.67 -1.97 0.54
N THR A 250 3.42 -1.91 0.06
CA THR A 250 2.75 -3.05 -0.57
C THR A 250 3.52 -3.56 -1.77
N VAL A 251 3.92 -2.71 -2.71
CA VAL A 251 4.72 -3.14 -3.88
C VAL A 251 6.06 -3.71 -3.46
N SER A 252 6.75 -3.08 -2.50
CA SER A 252 8.03 -3.57 -1.99
C SER A 252 7.92 -4.97 -1.38
N ILE A 253 6.83 -5.23 -0.64
CA ILE A 253 6.52 -6.54 -0.05
C ILE A 253 6.21 -7.57 -1.14
N LEU A 254 5.31 -7.24 -2.06
CA LEU A 254 4.90 -8.17 -3.12
C LEU A 254 6.04 -8.49 -4.10
N GLN A 255 6.97 -7.57 -4.29
CA GLN A 255 8.19 -7.82 -5.05
C GLN A 255 9.02 -8.95 -4.44
N LYS A 256 9.03 -9.08 -3.10
CA LYS A 256 9.73 -10.16 -2.39
C LYS A 256 9.10 -11.53 -2.57
N LEU A 257 7.84 -11.60 -3.00
CA LEU A 257 7.17 -12.87 -3.29
C LEU A 257 7.60 -13.46 -4.64
N GLY A 258 8.26 -12.70 -5.52
CA GLY A 258 8.93 -13.27 -6.71
C GLY A 258 8.01 -13.94 -7.76
N GLY A 259 6.70 -13.73 -7.70
CA GLY A 259 5.70 -14.44 -8.52
C GLY A 259 4.95 -15.56 -7.78
N ALA A 260 5.34 -15.88 -6.54
CA ALA A 260 4.59 -16.80 -5.69
C ALA A 260 3.25 -16.21 -5.28
N ASN A 261 2.23 -17.06 -5.16
CA ASN A 261 0.95 -16.69 -4.57
C ASN A 261 1.05 -16.78 -3.04
N ASP A 262 0.43 -15.83 -2.34
CA ASP A 262 0.30 -15.80 -0.90
C ASP A 262 -1.12 -16.25 -0.51
N VAL A 263 -1.23 -17.50 -0.06
CA VAL A 263 -2.50 -18.18 0.23
C VAL A 263 -2.34 -18.90 1.56
N HIS A 264 -3.29 -18.70 2.48
CA HIS A 264 -3.34 -19.51 3.69
C HIS A 264 -3.78 -20.93 3.32
N VAL A 265 -3.08 -21.95 3.82
CA VAL A 265 -3.37 -23.35 3.48
C VAL A 265 -3.32 -24.23 4.73
N ARG A 266 -4.33 -25.08 4.91
CA ARG A 266 -4.42 -26.12 5.93
C ARG A 266 -5.23 -27.33 5.43
N PRO A 267 -5.18 -28.49 6.12
CA PRO A 267 -6.01 -29.64 5.77
C PRO A 267 -7.50 -29.27 5.71
N CYS A 268 -8.18 -29.76 4.66
CA CYS A 268 -9.60 -29.52 4.47
C CYS A 268 -10.43 -30.57 5.20
N GLU A 269 -11.44 -30.12 5.96
CA GLU A 269 -12.38 -31.05 6.58
C GLU A 269 -13.28 -31.71 5.51
N SER A 270 -13.58 -33.00 5.66
CA SER A 270 -14.29 -33.80 4.64
C SER A 270 -15.72 -33.36 4.37
N TYR A 271 -16.35 -32.60 5.28
CA TYR A 271 -17.70 -32.06 5.12
C TYR A 271 -17.75 -30.75 4.31
N ARG A 272 -16.59 -30.19 3.94
CA ARG A 272 -16.47 -28.93 3.18
C ARG A 272 -16.54 -29.11 1.67
N TYR A 273 -16.50 -30.35 1.20
CA TYR A 273 -16.69 -30.73 -0.20
C TYR A 273 -17.42 -32.06 -0.25
N ASN A 274 -18.07 -32.37 -1.38
CA ASN A 274 -18.75 -33.64 -1.54
C ASN A 274 -17.77 -34.70 -2.06
N SER A 275 -17.30 -35.59 -1.19
CA SER A 275 -16.35 -36.67 -1.55
C SER A 275 -16.95 -37.73 -2.48
N SER A 276 -18.28 -37.80 -2.63
CA SER A 276 -18.93 -38.69 -3.59
C SER A 276 -18.93 -38.13 -5.03
N MET A 277 -18.62 -36.85 -5.21
CA MET A 277 -18.45 -36.25 -6.54
C MET A 277 -17.08 -36.58 -7.12
N LYS A 278 -17.00 -36.57 -8.45
CA LYS A 278 -15.73 -36.76 -9.18
C LYS A 278 -15.00 -35.42 -9.29
N TRP A 279 -13.78 -35.39 -8.76
CA TRP A 279 -12.90 -34.21 -8.73
C TRP A 279 -11.66 -34.37 -9.61
N ASP A 280 -11.71 -35.32 -10.54
CA ASP A 280 -10.68 -35.47 -11.57
C ASP A 280 -10.85 -34.45 -12.71
N VAL A 281 -9.72 -34.12 -13.34
CA VAL A 281 -9.61 -33.13 -14.42
C VAL A 281 -10.59 -33.40 -15.57
N GLN A 282 -10.77 -34.67 -15.95
CA GLN A 282 -11.69 -35.06 -17.03
C GLN A 282 -13.15 -34.81 -16.63
N SER A 283 -13.55 -35.31 -15.46
CA SER A 283 -14.92 -35.15 -14.96
C SER A 283 -15.28 -33.68 -14.82
N LEU A 284 -14.34 -32.85 -14.37
CA LEU A 284 -14.54 -31.41 -14.22
C LEU A 284 -14.50 -30.62 -15.54
N LYS A 285 -14.05 -31.24 -16.64
CA LYS A 285 -13.71 -30.51 -17.89
C LYS A 285 -12.81 -29.31 -17.61
N PHE A 286 -11.79 -29.54 -16.77
CA PHE A 286 -11.08 -28.48 -16.07
C PHE A 286 -10.27 -27.56 -16.98
N PHE A 287 -9.82 -28.03 -18.14
CA PHE A 287 -9.10 -27.20 -19.12
C PHE A 287 -10.05 -26.72 -20.21
N ARG A 288 -9.97 -25.44 -20.57
CA ARG A 288 -10.79 -24.86 -21.66
C ARG A 288 -10.46 -25.50 -23.01
N ASN A 289 -9.18 -25.80 -23.22
CA ASN A 289 -8.65 -26.44 -24.40
C ASN A 289 -7.81 -27.65 -23.99
N GLU A 290 -8.14 -28.83 -24.50
CA GLU A 290 -7.43 -30.07 -24.19
C GLU A 290 -5.95 -30.04 -24.57
N LYS A 291 -5.54 -29.16 -25.50
CA LYS A 291 -4.14 -28.98 -25.89
C LYS A 291 -3.29 -28.35 -24.78
N ASP A 292 -3.91 -27.60 -23.87
CA ASP A 292 -3.21 -26.97 -22.74
C ASP A 292 -3.01 -27.95 -21.58
N MET A 293 -3.67 -29.11 -21.63
CA MET A 293 -3.56 -30.18 -20.64
C MET A 293 -2.38 -31.11 -20.96
N LYS A 294 -1.44 -31.23 -20.01
CA LYS A 294 -0.33 -32.18 -20.11
C LYS A 294 -0.85 -33.62 -19.99
N PRO A 295 -0.21 -34.63 -20.62
CA PRO A 295 -0.62 -36.03 -20.49
C PRO A 295 -0.70 -36.52 -19.03
N THR A 296 0.19 -36.04 -18.16
CA THR A 296 0.22 -36.34 -16.73
C THR A 296 -0.97 -35.79 -15.96
N GLN A 297 -1.64 -34.74 -16.48
CA GLN A 297 -2.77 -34.07 -15.85
C GLN A 297 -4.11 -34.74 -16.15
N ARG A 298 -4.17 -35.54 -17.21
CA ARG A 298 -5.41 -36.15 -17.70
C ARG A 298 -6.13 -36.98 -16.63
N ASN A 299 -5.40 -37.71 -15.79
CA ASN A 299 -5.97 -38.53 -14.72
C ASN A 299 -5.76 -37.92 -13.33
N ALA A 300 -5.32 -36.67 -13.26
CA ALA A 300 -5.10 -35.99 -12.01
C ALA A 300 -6.42 -35.63 -11.33
N SER A 301 -6.42 -35.63 -10.00
CA SER A 301 -7.54 -35.16 -9.18
C SER A 301 -7.11 -33.98 -8.32
N LEU A 302 -8.08 -33.12 -7.99
CA LEU A 302 -7.86 -32.01 -7.07
C LEU A 302 -7.44 -32.53 -5.68
N THR A 303 -6.44 -31.90 -5.10
CA THR A 303 -6.05 -32.13 -3.69
C THR A 303 -6.70 -31.06 -2.83
N PHE A 304 -7.67 -31.46 -2.02
CA PHE A 304 -8.44 -30.52 -1.21
C PHE A 304 -7.64 -29.93 -0.06
N ALA A 305 -7.61 -28.60 -0.03
CA ALA A 305 -7.13 -27.82 1.09
C ALA A 305 -8.11 -26.71 1.42
N ARG A 306 -8.00 -26.18 2.63
CA ARG A 306 -8.79 -25.04 3.11
C ARG A 306 -7.87 -23.93 3.56
N GLY A 307 -8.37 -22.70 3.57
CA GLY A 307 -7.59 -21.54 3.92
C GLY A 307 -8.44 -20.38 4.43
N ALA A 308 -8.04 -19.18 4.05
CA ALA A 308 -8.87 -17.99 4.14
C ALA A 308 -9.50 -17.73 2.77
N ALA A 309 -10.63 -17.00 2.73
CA ALA A 309 -11.21 -16.50 1.48
C ALA A 309 -10.34 -15.40 0.82
N HIS A 310 -9.28 -14.97 1.50
CA HIS A 310 -8.38 -13.90 1.07
C HIS A 310 -7.10 -14.53 0.56
N ALA A 311 -6.53 -13.90 -0.44
CA ALA A 311 -5.28 -14.32 -1.05
C ALA A 311 -4.64 -13.13 -1.76
N THR A 312 -3.33 -13.21 -1.94
CA THR A 312 -2.64 -12.39 -2.93
C THR A 312 -2.13 -13.29 -4.04
N LEU A 313 -2.71 -13.15 -5.23
CA LEU A 313 -2.43 -14.01 -6.38
C LEU A 313 -1.59 -13.27 -7.41
N SER A 314 -0.61 -13.93 -7.98
CA SER A 314 0.15 -13.39 -9.11
C SER A 314 -0.76 -13.25 -10.33
N ARG A 315 -0.45 -12.30 -11.21
CA ARG A 315 -1.14 -12.14 -12.49
C ARG A 315 -1.07 -13.39 -13.35
N ALA A 316 0.04 -14.13 -13.30
CA ALA A 316 0.19 -15.40 -14.01
C ALA A 316 -0.84 -16.43 -13.52
N ALA A 317 -1.04 -16.53 -12.20
CA ALA A 317 -2.05 -17.38 -11.60
C ALA A 317 -3.47 -16.99 -12.04
N VAL A 318 -3.78 -15.70 -12.03
CA VAL A 318 -5.08 -15.19 -12.48
C VAL A 318 -5.31 -15.46 -13.97
N ASN A 319 -4.30 -15.24 -14.80
CA ASN A 319 -4.36 -15.55 -16.22
C ASN A 319 -4.65 -17.04 -16.45
N TRP A 320 -3.98 -17.93 -15.71
CA TRP A 320 -4.24 -19.37 -15.77
C TRP A 320 -5.69 -19.69 -15.35
N MET A 321 -6.16 -19.14 -14.23
CA MET A 321 -7.53 -19.31 -13.73
C MET A 321 -8.62 -18.83 -14.70
N VAL A 322 -8.35 -17.75 -15.44
CA VAL A 322 -9.33 -17.12 -16.33
C VAL A 322 -9.27 -17.70 -17.73
N ASN A 323 -8.06 -17.83 -18.30
CA ASN A 323 -7.86 -18.11 -19.73
C ASN A 323 -7.42 -19.56 -20.03
N THR A 324 -6.87 -20.30 -19.06
CA THR A 324 -6.41 -21.68 -19.29
C THR A 324 -7.42 -22.72 -18.79
N VAL A 325 -7.93 -22.52 -17.57
CA VAL A 325 -8.87 -23.47 -16.94
C VAL A 325 -10.31 -22.98 -16.99
N ASP A 326 -11.23 -23.93 -16.96
CA ASP A 326 -12.66 -23.70 -16.79
C ASP A 326 -13.10 -24.15 -15.39
N LEU A 327 -13.30 -23.17 -14.52
CA LEU A 327 -13.73 -23.40 -13.14
C LEU A 327 -15.26 -23.56 -13.02
N THR A 328 -16.03 -23.48 -14.12
CA THR A 328 -17.50 -23.50 -14.10
C THR A 328 -18.04 -24.70 -13.33
N LYS A 329 -17.65 -25.92 -13.73
CA LYS A 329 -18.11 -27.16 -13.09
C LYS A 329 -17.54 -27.33 -11.69
N THR A 330 -16.32 -26.86 -11.45
CA THR A 330 -15.73 -26.83 -10.11
C THR A 330 -16.56 -25.97 -9.17
N PHE A 331 -16.99 -24.77 -9.61
CA PHE A 331 -17.88 -23.92 -8.85
C PHE A 331 -19.25 -24.58 -8.63
N GLU A 332 -19.84 -25.24 -9.62
CA GLU A 332 -21.12 -25.94 -9.46
C GLU A 332 -21.06 -27.07 -8.43
N GLN A 333 -19.96 -27.82 -8.42
CA GLN A 333 -19.76 -28.93 -7.47
C GLN A 333 -19.38 -28.45 -6.07
N LEU A 334 -18.64 -27.34 -5.95
CA LEU A 334 -18.06 -26.88 -4.69
C LEU A 334 -18.97 -25.94 -3.91
N ASP A 335 -19.89 -25.22 -4.55
CA ASP A 335 -20.73 -24.17 -3.95
C ASP A 335 -21.86 -24.74 -3.09
N LEU A 336 -21.47 -25.53 -2.09
CA LEU A 336 -22.32 -26.13 -1.08
C LEU A 336 -22.73 -25.07 -0.05
N ASN A 337 -23.94 -25.18 0.50
CA ASN A 337 -24.38 -24.32 1.60
C ASN A 337 -23.79 -24.77 2.96
N VAL A 338 -22.47 -24.87 3.03
CA VAL A 338 -21.71 -25.21 4.24
C VAL A 338 -20.90 -23.98 4.64
N LEU A 339 -20.87 -23.66 5.93
CA LEU A 339 -20.09 -22.53 6.46
C LEU A 339 -18.66 -22.60 5.94
N GLY A 340 -18.08 -21.47 5.49
CA GLY A 340 -16.71 -21.30 4.98
C GLY A 340 -16.37 -22.07 3.70
N VAL A 341 -17.31 -22.17 2.76
CA VAL A 341 -17.09 -22.83 1.45
C VAL A 341 -16.18 -22.02 0.52
N ASP A 342 -16.17 -20.69 0.68
CA ASP A 342 -15.29 -19.74 -0.01
C ASP A 342 -13.81 -19.89 0.35
N GLU A 343 -13.52 -20.61 1.44
CA GLU A 343 -12.18 -20.90 1.93
C GLU A 343 -11.54 -22.14 1.29
N VAL A 344 -12.21 -22.80 0.33
CA VAL A 344 -11.76 -24.11 -0.20
C VAL A 344 -11.08 -24.01 -1.57
N LEU A 345 -11.64 -23.25 -2.51
CA LEU A 345 -11.19 -23.31 -3.91
C LEU A 345 -9.74 -22.85 -4.09
N ILE A 346 -9.42 -21.63 -3.66
CA ILE A 346 -8.09 -21.03 -3.89
C ILE A 346 -6.98 -21.89 -3.24
N PRO A 347 -7.09 -22.33 -1.98
CA PRO A 347 -6.11 -23.24 -1.39
C PRO A 347 -6.04 -24.59 -2.11
N THR A 348 -7.17 -25.15 -2.55
CA THR A 348 -7.20 -26.41 -3.33
C THR A 348 -6.47 -26.29 -4.66
N LEU A 349 -6.67 -25.19 -5.38
CA LEU A 349 -5.91 -24.91 -6.61
C LEU A 349 -4.43 -24.71 -6.32
N GLN A 350 -4.11 -24.01 -5.23
CA GLN A 350 -2.74 -23.72 -4.81
C GLN A 350 -1.94 -24.98 -4.47
N VAL A 351 -2.56 -26.05 -3.96
CA VAL A 351 -1.85 -27.29 -3.59
C VAL A 351 -2.10 -28.48 -4.50
N SER A 352 -2.90 -28.32 -5.56
CA SER A 352 -3.07 -29.40 -6.53
C SER A 352 -1.85 -29.41 -7.46
N ASP A 353 -0.76 -30.02 -7.01
CA ASP A 353 0.56 -30.00 -7.66
C ASP A 353 0.50 -30.36 -9.15
N SER A 354 -0.36 -31.32 -9.49
CA SER A 354 -0.59 -31.78 -10.84
C SER A 354 -1.10 -30.69 -11.78
N LEU A 355 -1.82 -29.67 -11.30
CA LEU A 355 -2.44 -28.66 -12.15
C LEU A 355 -1.45 -27.62 -12.68
N ASP A 356 -0.25 -27.54 -12.09
CA ASP A 356 0.79 -26.57 -12.46
C ASP A 356 0.27 -25.12 -12.51
N MET A 357 -0.58 -24.75 -11.54
CA MET A 357 -0.98 -23.35 -11.35
C MET A 357 0.27 -22.48 -11.11
N PRO A 358 0.45 -21.36 -11.85
CA PRO A 358 1.59 -20.47 -11.63
C PRO A 358 1.64 -19.93 -10.20
N GLY A 359 2.83 -19.92 -9.60
CA GLY A 359 3.03 -19.43 -8.23
C GLY A 359 2.43 -20.34 -7.14
N ARG A 360 2.12 -21.60 -7.48
CA ARG A 360 1.55 -22.60 -6.54
C ARG A 360 2.50 -22.96 -5.40
N PHE A 361 1.97 -23.68 -4.41
CA PHE A 361 2.73 -24.22 -3.29
C PHE A 361 2.51 -25.74 -3.17
N THR A 362 3.44 -26.46 -2.54
CA THR A 362 3.38 -27.93 -2.47
C THR A 362 2.22 -28.46 -1.63
N ALA A 363 1.65 -29.59 -2.05
CA ALA A 363 0.68 -30.36 -1.25
C ALA A 363 1.31 -31.02 -0.02
N GLU A 364 2.62 -31.25 -0.02
CA GLU A 364 3.30 -32.07 0.98
C GLU A 364 3.10 -31.55 2.41
N CYS A 365 3.11 -30.22 2.59
CA CYS A 365 2.90 -29.61 3.90
C CYS A 365 1.49 -29.92 4.43
N VAL A 366 0.47 -29.80 3.58
CA VAL A 366 -0.92 -30.07 3.94
C VAL A 366 -1.14 -31.55 4.22
N GLN A 367 -0.54 -32.43 3.42
CA GLN A 367 -0.59 -33.88 3.62
C GLN A 367 0.05 -34.30 4.95
N LYS A 368 1.09 -33.58 5.41
CA LYS A 368 1.71 -33.74 6.73
C LYS A 368 0.93 -33.04 7.86
N GLY A 369 -0.27 -32.54 7.59
CA GLY A 369 -1.13 -31.86 8.57
C GLY A 369 -0.65 -30.47 8.99
N LYS A 370 0.27 -29.85 8.24
CA LYS A 370 0.81 -28.53 8.57
C LYS A 370 -0.10 -27.41 8.08
N VAL A 371 -0.16 -26.34 8.88
CA VAL A 371 -0.81 -25.07 8.54
C VAL A 371 0.24 -24.13 8.00
N ILE A 372 -0.02 -23.56 6.83
CA ILE A 372 0.80 -22.55 6.19
C ILE A 372 0.04 -21.23 6.28
N GLY A 373 0.60 -20.30 7.06
CA GLY A 373 0.09 -18.94 7.17
C GLY A 373 0.33 -18.13 5.90
N PHE A 374 -0.13 -16.88 5.91
CA PHE A 374 -0.06 -15.95 4.80
C PHE A 374 0.14 -14.52 5.32
N ILE A 375 0.68 -13.65 4.48
CA ILE A 375 0.93 -12.24 4.83
C ILE A 375 -0.22 -11.31 4.40
N THR A 376 -1.16 -11.81 3.60
CA THR A 376 -2.24 -11.02 3.01
C THR A 376 -3.04 -10.29 4.08
N ARG A 377 -3.51 -10.99 5.14
CA ARG A 377 -4.47 -10.40 6.06
C ARG A 377 -4.27 -10.81 7.51
N VAL A 378 -4.35 -9.83 8.42
CA VAL A 378 -4.47 -10.08 9.85
C VAL A 378 -5.93 -10.22 10.24
N GLU A 379 -6.21 -11.30 10.96
CA GLU A 379 -7.45 -11.56 11.66
C GLU A 379 -7.07 -12.14 13.03
N THR A 380 -7.79 -11.76 14.07
CA THR A 380 -7.59 -12.29 15.42
C THR A 380 -8.88 -12.96 15.85
N TRP A 381 -8.82 -14.25 16.20
CA TRP A 381 -9.99 -14.99 16.64
C TRP A 381 -10.11 -15.01 18.16
N SER A 382 -11.34 -15.05 18.67
CA SER A 382 -11.61 -15.07 20.12
C SER A 382 -11.12 -16.34 20.82
N TYR A 383 -10.88 -17.40 20.07
CA TYR A 383 -10.39 -18.69 20.56
C TYR A 383 -8.89 -18.87 20.37
N ASP A 384 -8.23 -17.95 19.67
CA ASP A 384 -6.78 -17.89 19.72
C ASP A 384 -6.43 -17.44 21.14
N ASN A 385 -5.51 -18.12 21.83
CA ASN A 385 -4.97 -17.69 23.14
C ASN A 385 -4.09 -16.43 22.99
N SER A 386 -4.46 -15.53 22.08
CA SER A 386 -3.75 -14.35 21.68
C SER A 386 -4.36 -13.12 22.38
N PRO A 387 -3.60 -12.39 23.21
CA PRO A 387 -4.06 -11.19 23.90
C PRO A 387 -4.21 -9.96 22.96
N GLU A 388 -4.40 -10.20 21.66
CA GLU A 388 -4.20 -9.20 20.60
C GLU A 388 -5.45 -8.40 20.25
N CYS A 389 -6.67 -8.85 20.57
CA CYS A 389 -7.87 -8.03 20.37
C CYS A 389 -8.04 -7.05 21.53
N ARG A 390 -7.45 -5.86 21.40
CA ARG A 390 -7.38 -4.87 22.47
C ARG A 390 -8.70 -4.12 22.65
N SER A 391 -9.49 -3.96 21.58
CA SER A 391 -10.88 -3.49 21.66
C SER A 391 -11.80 -4.39 22.48
N LYS A 392 -11.42 -5.67 22.65
CA LYS A 392 -12.21 -6.75 23.26
C LYS A 392 -13.58 -6.97 22.59
N HIS A 393 -13.78 -6.45 21.38
CA HIS A 393 -15.03 -6.60 20.64
C HIS A 393 -14.89 -7.65 19.55
N TYR A 394 -15.83 -8.60 19.52
CA TYR A 394 -15.81 -9.71 18.57
C TYR A 394 -17.13 -9.82 17.83
N ARG A 395 -17.06 -9.94 16.51
CA ARG A 395 -18.22 -10.20 15.64
C ARG A 395 -18.01 -11.48 14.86
N HIS A 396 -18.82 -12.49 15.16
CA HIS A 396 -18.66 -13.87 14.65
C HIS A 396 -17.29 -14.46 15.02
N SER A 397 -16.86 -14.25 16.26
CA SER A 397 -15.57 -14.70 16.81
C SER A 397 -14.32 -14.07 16.20
N VAL A 398 -14.46 -13.11 15.28
CA VAL A 398 -13.34 -12.32 14.75
C VAL A 398 -13.31 -10.96 15.44
N CYS A 399 -12.12 -10.52 15.86
CA CYS A 399 -11.90 -9.21 16.46
C CYS A 399 -12.36 -8.09 15.53
N VAL A 400 -13.04 -7.09 16.10
CA VAL A 400 -13.28 -5.81 15.44
C VAL A 400 -12.30 -4.82 16.03
N TYR A 401 -11.29 -4.45 15.26
CA TYR A 401 -10.20 -3.59 15.73
C TYR A 401 -10.71 -2.18 16.00
N GLY A 402 -10.33 -1.62 17.16
CA GLY A 402 -10.63 -0.26 17.58
C GLY A 402 -9.38 0.60 17.72
N ILE A 403 -9.55 1.79 18.29
CA ILE A 403 -8.45 2.74 18.49
C ILE A 403 -7.31 2.17 19.37
N GLU A 404 -7.63 1.21 20.23
CA GLU A 404 -6.66 0.50 21.09
C GLU A 404 -5.72 -0.43 20.30
N ASP A 405 -6.17 -0.88 19.14
CA ASP A 405 -5.45 -1.77 18.23
C ASP A 405 -4.59 -1.02 17.22
N PHE A 406 -4.88 0.26 16.98
CA PHE A 406 -4.26 1.10 15.95
C PHE A 406 -2.73 1.01 15.98
N ALA A 407 -2.09 1.36 17.09
CA ALA A 407 -0.63 1.35 17.21
C ALA A 407 0.00 -0.02 16.92
N TRP A 408 -0.67 -1.12 17.26
CA TRP A 408 -0.18 -2.48 16.98
C TRP A 408 -0.32 -2.85 15.51
N LEU A 409 -1.47 -2.53 14.90
CA LEU A 409 -1.70 -2.76 13.47
C LEU A 409 -0.65 -2.06 12.60
N THR A 410 -0.21 -0.86 12.99
CA THR A 410 0.81 -0.10 12.23
C THR A 410 2.15 -0.81 12.09
N LYS A 411 2.46 -1.72 13.03
CA LYS A 411 3.72 -2.48 13.14
C LYS A 411 3.57 -3.92 12.65
N TYR A 412 2.34 -4.36 12.41
CA TYR A 412 2.05 -5.75 12.10
C TYR A 412 2.55 -6.08 10.68
N PRO A 413 3.14 -7.26 10.42
CA PRO A 413 3.78 -7.56 9.14
C PRO A 413 2.79 -7.77 7.98
N LYS A 414 1.49 -7.95 8.24
CA LYS A 414 0.53 -8.27 7.18
C LYS A 414 0.12 -7.05 6.34
N LEU A 415 -0.46 -7.28 5.16
CA LEU A 415 -0.80 -6.22 4.19
C LEU A 415 -2.09 -5.46 4.58
N MET A 416 -3.11 -6.19 5.07
CA MET A 416 -4.40 -5.62 5.45
C MET A 416 -4.92 -6.21 6.77
N ALA A 417 -5.92 -5.57 7.38
CA ALA A 417 -6.52 -5.98 8.65
C ALA A 417 -8.03 -6.21 8.55
N ASN A 418 -8.52 -7.24 9.26
CA ASN A 418 -9.93 -7.62 9.35
C ASN A 418 -10.34 -7.96 10.79
N LYS A 419 -11.42 -7.38 11.36
CA LYS A 419 -12.35 -6.41 10.75
C LYS A 419 -12.07 -5.01 11.27
N MET A 420 -12.09 -4.02 10.39
CA MET A 420 -12.17 -2.62 10.79
C MET A 420 -13.52 -2.06 10.35
N MET A 421 -14.46 -1.97 11.31
CA MET A 421 -15.85 -1.60 11.02
C MET A 421 -16.10 -0.13 11.39
N PRO A 422 -16.53 0.72 10.44
CA PRO A 422 -16.75 2.13 10.72
C PRO A 422 -17.99 2.38 11.59
N SER A 423 -18.90 1.40 11.69
CA SER A 423 -20.04 1.41 12.61
C SER A 423 -19.66 1.02 14.05
N PHE A 424 -18.40 0.69 14.33
CA PHE A 424 -17.91 0.35 15.66
C PHE A 424 -16.88 1.36 16.14
N ASP A 425 -15.85 1.61 15.33
CA ASP A 425 -14.82 2.59 15.62
C ASP A 425 -14.27 3.18 14.32
N TYR A 426 -14.90 4.24 13.84
CA TYR A 426 -14.43 5.00 12.70
C TYR A 426 -13.16 5.79 13.00
N GLY A 427 -12.90 6.13 14.28
CA GLY A 427 -11.64 6.77 14.68
C GLY A 427 -10.44 5.90 14.33
N ALA A 428 -10.52 4.59 14.57
CA ALA A 428 -9.48 3.63 14.21
C ALA A 428 -9.24 3.54 12.69
N VAL A 429 -10.32 3.54 11.90
CA VAL A 429 -10.28 3.51 10.43
C VAL A 429 -9.64 4.79 9.89
N ASP A 430 -10.13 5.96 10.31
CA ASP A 430 -9.66 7.25 9.81
C ASP A 430 -8.20 7.53 10.22
N CYS A 431 -7.77 7.08 11.41
CA CYS A 431 -6.37 7.11 11.80
C CYS A 431 -5.48 6.20 10.93
N MET A 432 -5.96 5.02 10.54
CA MET A 432 -5.23 4.15 9.60
C MET A 432 -5.10 4.82 8.23
N HIS A 433 -6.16 5.42 7.71
CA HIS A 433 -6.11 6.15 6.44
C HIS A 433 -5.20 7.39 6.49
N GLU A 434 -5.14 8.11 7.62
CA GLU A 434 -4.18 9.20 7.79
C GLU A 434 -2.74 8.69 7.80
N LEU A 435 -2.47 7.60 8.52
CA LEU A 435 -1.16 6.97 8.54
C LEU A 435 -0.70 6.62 7.13
N LEU A 436 -1.54 5.93 6.37
CA LEU A 436 -1.23 5.54 4.98
C LEU A 436 -1.02 6.77 4.08
N PHE A 437 -1.82 7.82 4.27
CA PHE A 437 -1.65 9.07 3.56
C PHE A 437 -0.29 9.70 3.88
N ASN A 438 0.09 9.80 5.15
CA ASN A 438 1.37 10.41 5.51
C ASN A 438 2.57 9.58 5.02
N ARG A 439 2.47 8.24 5.05
CA ARG A 439 3.52 7.36 4.49
C ARG A 439 3.65 7.54 2.98
N THR A 440 2.53 7.64 2.27
CA THR A 440 2.50 7.77 0.80
C THR A 440 2.92 9.16 0.33
N TYR A 441 2.42 10.21 0.96
CA TYR A 441 2.55 11.58 0.46
C TYR A 441 3.57 12.42 1.20
N LEU A 442 3.87 12.11 2.46
CA LEU A 442 4.78 12.89 3.29
C LEU A 442 6.07 12.14 3.65
N GLY A 443 6.23 10.90 3.16
CA GLY A 443 7.42 10.09 3.44
C GLY A 443 7.58 9.75 4.92
N GLN A 444 6.47 9.67 5.67
CA GLN A 444 6.49 9.27 7.08
C GLN A 444 7.11 7.87 7.20
N VAL A 445 8.12 7.72 8.06
CA VAL A 445 8.74 6.43 8.38
C VAL A 445 8.76 6.31 9.90
N ASP A 446 7.82 5.52 10.41
CA ASP A 446 7.68 5.21 11.84
C ASP A 446 8.55 4.02 12.25
N GLN A 447 8.79 3.08 11.32
CA GLN A 447 9.53 1.85 11.61
C GLN A 447 10.50 1.49 10.50
N VAL A 448 11.63 0.90 10.89
CA VAL A 448 12.55 0.26 9.95
C VAL A 448 11.98 -1.12 9.60
N TRP A 449 11.59 -1.27 8.34
CA TRP A 449 11.00 -2.51 7.82
C TRP A 449 12.05 -3.59 7.62
N ASN A 450 11.83 -4.76 8.21
CA ASN A 450 12.57 -5.96 7.83
C ASN A 450 11.86 -6.58 6.63
N LEU A 451 12.44 -6.52 5.42
CA LEU A 451 11.84 -7.18 4.25
C LEU A 451 12.11 -8.69 4.22
N THR A 452 13.09 -9.17 4.99
CA THR A 452 13.49 -10.58 5.05
C THR A 452 12.33 -11.48 5.44
N ILE A 453 11.44 -11.02 6.33
CA ILE A 453 10.26 -11.80 6.74
C ILE A 453 9.35 -12.19 5.56
N TYR A 454 9.32 -11.41 4.48
CA TYR A 454 8.51 -11.69 3.30
C TYR A 454 9.26 -12.61 2.32
N GLU A 455 10.57 -12.40 2.18
CA GLU A 455 11.44 -13.26 1.37
C GLU A 455 11.51 -14.69 1.93
N THR A 456 11.45 -14.84 3.26
CA THR A 456 11.58 -16.14 3.94
C THR A 456 10.27 -16.92 4.04
N GLN A 457 9.17 -16.44 3.45
CA GLN A 457 7.91 -17.17 3.48
C GLN A 457 8.06 -18.52 2.77
N PRO A 458 7.47 -19.63 3.27
CA PRO A 458 7.66 -20.95 2.68
C PRO A 458 7.35 -21.02 1.18
N TYR A 459 6.29 -20.33 0.75
CA TYR A 459 5.86 -20.24 -0.64
C TYR A 459 6.71 -19.28 -1.49
N ALA A 460 7.45 -18.34 -0.88
CA ALA A 460 8.39 -17.48 -1.59
C ALA A 460 9.78 -18.16 -1.75
N CYS A 461 10.19 -18.97 -0.76
CA CYS A 461 11.48 -19.69 -0.74
C CYS A 461 11.54 -20.92 -1.66
N HIS A 462 10.40 -21.56 -1.93
CA HIS A 462 10.33 -22.79 -2.73
C HIS A 462 9.50 -22.60 -4.01
N PRO A 463 10.01 -21.84 -4.99
CA PRO A 463 9.32 -21.71 -6.26
C PRO A 463 9.52 -22.94 -7.14
N THR A 464 8.55 -23.84 -7.12
CA THR A 464 8.32 -24.71 -8.28
C THR A 464 7.68 -23.85 -9.36
N ASP A 465 8.41 -23.58 -10.44
CA ASP A 465 7.92 -23.00 -11.70
C ASP A 465 7.53 -21.49 -11.67
N MET A 466 8.45 -20.62 -11.23
CA MET A 466 8.29 -19.16 -11.40
C MET A 466 8.48 -18.72 -12.86
N VAL A 467 7.53 -17.93 -13.38
CA VAL A 467 7.76 -17.05 -14.54
C VAL A 467 8.45 -15.79 -14.01
N PRO A 468 9.64 -15.41 -14.51
CA PRO A 468 10.30 -14.19 -14.05
C PRO A 468 9.40 -12.96 -14.24
N MET A 469 9.26 -12.13 -13.21
CA MET A 469 8.65 -10.80 -13.38
C MET A 469 9.42 -10.04 -14.47
N ARG A 470 8.72 -9.28 -15.32
CA ARG A 470 9.37 -8.41 -16.31
C ARG A 470 10.39 -7.53 -15.58
N LYS A 471 11.65 -7.56 -16.03
CA LYS A 471 12.67 -6.63 -15.54
C LYS A 471 12.17 -5.19 -15.76
N PRO A 472 12.51 -4.24 -14.87
CA PRO A 472 12.28 -2.83 -15.14
C PRO A 472 12.86 -2.48 -16.50
N ILE A 473 12.13 -1.73 -17.31
CA ILE A 473 12.66 -1.18 -18.56
C ILE A 473 13.77 -0.20 -18.16
N THR A 474 15.02 -0.66 -18.18
CA THR A 474 16.19 0.21 -18.22
C THR A 474 16.28 0.70 -19.66
N ASP A 475 15.84 1.93 -19.89
CA ASP A 475 15.82 2.57 -21.21
C ASP A 475 17.27 2.88 -21.64
N GLU A 476 17.85 2.01 -22.45
CA GLU A 476 18.83 2.42 -23.46
C GLU A 476 18.26 2.06 -24.84
N SER A 477 17.85 3.10 -25.56
CA SER A 477 17.53 3.17 -26.99
C SER A 477 16.11 2.75 -27.42
N LYS A 478 15.17 3.70 -27.41
CA LYS A 478 14.66 4.41 -28.60
C LYS A 478 13.51 5.33 -28.20
N GLY A 479 13.55 6.57 -28.69
CA GLY A 479 12.63 7.65 -28.33
C GLY A 479 11.16 7.23 -28.27
N SER A 480 10.54 7.42 -27.12
CA SER A 480 9.12 7.20 -26.88
C SER A 480 8.33 8.48 -27.19
N GLU A 481 7.42 8.39 -28.15
CA GLU A 481 6.30 9.31 -28.27
C GLU A 481 5.40 9.20 -27.01
N PRO A 482 4.72 10.29 -26.61
CA PRO A 482 3.89 10.29 -25.42
C PRO A 482 2.74 9.28 -25.53
N ILE A 483 2.59 8.48 -24.47
CA ILE A 483 1.48 7.54 -24.27
C ILE A 483 0.17 8.34 -24.21
N VAL A 484 -0.59 8.32 -25.30
CA VAL A 484 -1.96 8.83 -25.34
C VAL A 484 -2.88 7.78 -24.69
N LEU A 485 -3.51 8.15 -23.57
CA LEU A 485 -4.59 7.38 -22.95
C LEU A 485 -5.72 7.18 -23.98
N PRO A 486 -6.28 5.97 -24.15
CA PRO A 486 -7.39 5.76 -25.07
C PRO A 486 -8.59 6.62 -24.69
N THR A 487 -9.02 7.48 -25.61
CA THR A 487 -10.33 8.12 -25.53
C THR A 487 -11.43 7.06 -25.64
N THR A 488 -12.44 7.22 -24.78
CA THR A 488 -13.73 6.52 -24.71
C THR A 488 -14.14 5.69 -25.94
N PRO A 489 -14.55 4.42 -25.78
CA PRO A 489 -15.26 3.71 -26.85
C PRO A 489 -16.59 4.41 -27.12
N SER A 490 -16.81 4.78 -28.37
CA SER A 490 -18.10 5.17 -28.91
C SER A 490 -19.12 4.04 -28.77
N ASP A 491 -20.31 4.43 -28.34
CA ASP A 491 -21.56 3.69 -28.22
C ASP A 491 -21.82 2.68 -29.37
N PRO A 492 -21.97 1.36 -29.11
CA PRO A 492 -22.22 0.36 -30.14
C PRO A 492 -23.72 0.05 -30.35
N PHE A 493 -24.60 1.04 -30.19
CA PHE A 493 -26.02 0.90 -30.55
C PHE A 493 -26.53 2.06 -31.41
N SER A 494 -26.07 2.12 -32.66
CA SER A 494 -26.77 2.85 -33.71
C SER A 494 -26.59 2.18 -35.07
N ASP A 495 -27.19 1.00 -35.24
CA ASP A 495 -27.65 0.60 -36.58
C ASP A 495 -28.65 -0.56 -36.50
N ARG A 496 -29.94 -0.26 -36.24
CA ARG A 496 -31.07 -1.06 -36.75
C ARG A 496 -32.28 -0.15 -36.98
N ARG A 497 -32.53 0.14 -38.25
CA ARG A 497 -33.81 0.66 -38.78
C ARG A 497 -34.99 -0.20 -38.32
N PRO A 498 -36.14 0.45 -38.08
CA PRO A 498 -37.37 -0.03 -38.67
C PRO A 498 -38.05 1.02 -39.55
N THR A 499 -38.63 0.49 -40.61
CA THR A 499 -39.50 1.02 -41.65
C THR A 499 -40.51 2.12 -41.26
N GLN A 500 -40.66 3.09 -42.18
CA GLN A 500 -41.73 4.12 -42.27
C GLN A 500 -43.16 3.56 -42.24
N PRO A 501 -44.16 4.42 -41.92
CA PRO A 501 -45.00 4.98 -42.99
C PRO A 501 -45.27 6.51 -42.91
N THR A 502 -45.03 7.16 -44.06
CA THR A 502 -45.72 8.30 -44.74
C THR A 502 -46.51 9.42 -44.00
N LEU A 503 -45.95 10.66 -44.13
CA LEU A 503 -46.51 12.01 -44.46
C LEU A 503 -47.70 12.66 -43.70
N PRO A 504 -47.92 14.01 -43.75
CA PRO A 504 -47.20 15.08 -44.50
C PRO A 504 -46.86 16.41 -43.75
N VAL A 505 -45.80 17.07 -44.25
CA VAL A 505 -45.64 18.52 -44.60
C VAL A 505 -45.99 19.62 -43.57
N LEU A 506 -44.99 20.43 -43.18
CA LEU A 506 -44.95 21.90 -43.39
C LEU A 506 -43.54 22.49 -43.05
N LEU A 507 -42.91 23.14 -44.05
CA LEU A 507 -41.83 24.15 -43.92
C LEU A 507 -42.50 25.56 -43.93
N PRO A 508 -41.76 26.69 -43.80
CA PRO A 508 -40.46 26.99 -43.19
C PRO A 508 -40.55 28.25 -42.28
N LEU A 509 -39.43 28.73 -41.72
CA LEU A 509 -38.94 30.13 -41.87
C LEU A 509 -37.64 30.34 -41.06
N LEU A 510 -36.53 30.49 -41.79
CA LEU A 510 -35.39 31.35 -41.44
C LEU A 510 -35.83 32.82 -41.67
N PRO A 511 -35.16 33.89 -41.17
CA PRO A 511 -33.77 34.16 -41.62
C PRO A 511 -32.87 35.13 -40.77
N ILE A 512 -31.61 35.29 -41.25
CA ILE A 512 -30.63 36.43 -41.18
C ILE A 512 -29.86 36.67 -39.86
N LEU A 513 -28.53 36.43 -39.76
CA LEU A 513 -27.30 37.06 -40.32
C LEU A 513 -26.84 38.36 -39.62
N LEU A 514 -25.56 38.39 -39.23
CA LEU A 514 -24.55 39.50 -39.21
C LEU A 514 -23.41 39.09 -38.23
N THR A 515 -22.26 38.56 -38.69
CA THR A 515 -20.99 39.26 -39.03
C THR A 515 -20.60 40.37 -38.03
N THR A 516 -19.46 40.40 -37.35
CA THR A 516 -18.09 40.65 -37.88
C THR A 516 -16.96 40.37 -36.85
N ARG A 517 -15.93 39.60 -37.27
CA ARG A 517 -14.44 39.80 -37.29
C ARG A 517 -13.65 40.66 -36.23
N PRO A 518 -12.28 40.52 -36.15
CA PRO A 518 -11.55 40.20 -34.90
C PRO A 518 -10.42 41.20 -34.50
N SER A 519 -9.57 40.77 -33.54
CA SER A 519 -8.28 41.34 -33.05
C SER A 519 -8.44 42.28 -31.84
N THR A 520 -7.65 42.22 -30.75
CA THR A 520 -6.18 42.26 -30.68
C THR A 520 -5.71 41.91 -29.25
N ILE A 521 -4.50 41.34 -29.15
CA ILE A 521 -3.74 41.05 -27.92
C ILE A 521 -3.25 42.37 -27.29
N THR A 522 -3.39 42.51 -25.96
CA THR A 522 -2.53 43.39 -25.15
C THR A 522 -2.33 42.81 -23.75
N MET A 523 -1.06 42.59 -23.36
CA MET A 523 -0.67 42.33 -21.98
C MET A 523 -0.77 43.61 -21.16
N SER A 524 -1.36 43.53 -19.96
CA SER A 524 -1.07 44.47 -18.88
C SER A 524 -1.23 43.76 -17.54
N THR A 525 -0.14 43.76 -16.76
CA THR A 525 -0.09 43.40 -15.35
C THR A 525 -0.97 44.34 -14.53
N ARG A 526 -1.84 43.78 -13.67
CA ARG A 526 -2.49 44.52 -12.58
C ARG A 526 -2.50 43.70 -11.31
N THR A 527 -1.79 44.23 -10.32
CA THR A 527 -1.87 43.88 -8.90
C THR A 527 -3.27 44.18 -8.39
N ILE A 528 -3.96 43.19 -7.81
CA ILE A 528 -5.24 43.40 -7.13
C ILE A 528 -5.03 43.19 -5.63
N SER A 529 -5.11 44.30 -4.89
CA SER A 529 -5.27 44.35 -3.45
C SER A 529 -6.72 43.99 -3.11
N THR A 530 -6.94 42.87 -2.42
CA THR A 530 -8.27 42.50 -1.90
C THR A 530 -8.48 43.12 -0.53
N THR A 531 -9.28 44.19 -0.49
CA THR A 531 -9.92 44.69 0.73
C THR A 531 -11.25 43.96 0.89
N THR A 532 -11.35 43.10 1.90
CA THR A 532 -12.61 42.41 2.24
C THR A 532 -13.35 43.21 3.30
N THR A 533 -14.47 43.80 2.90
CA THR A 533 -15.49 44.40 3.78
C THR A 533 -16.39 43.28 4.29
N ILE A 534 -16.44 43.08 5.62
CA ILE A 534 -17.39 42.17 6.26
C ILE A 534 -18.57 43.00 6.79
N LEU A 535 -19.76 42.71 6.28
CA LEU A 535 -21.04 43.21 6.79
C LEU A 535 -21.47 42.35 7.98
N THR A 536 -21.67 42.97 9.14
CA THR A 536 -22.25 42.37 10.34
C THR A 536 -23.76 42.60 10.38
N THR A 537 -24.53 41.55 10.62
CA THR A 537 -25.93 41.64 11.06
C THR A 537 -26.04 41.08 12.48
N ASP A 538 -26.49 41.92 13.40
CA ASP A 538 -26.82 41.57 14.78
C ASP A 538 -28.11 40.75 14.87
N ALA A 539 -28.12 39.77 15.78
CA ALA A 539 -29.31 39.39 16.55
C ALA A 539 -28.89 38.73 17.88
N SER A 540 -29.45 39.29 18.94
CA SER A 540 -29.15 39.13 20.36
C SER A 540 -29.80 37.94 21.07
N SER A 541 -29.20 37.54 22.20
CA SER A 541 -29.74 37.00 23.49
C SER A 541 -28.94 35.75 23.93
N SER A 542 -28.47 35.56 25.16
CA SER A 542 -28.73 36.13 26.48
C SER A 542 -27.54 35.86 27.43
N LEU A 543 -27.25 36.84 28.30
CA LEU A 543 -26.29 36.88 29.43
C LEU A 543 -26.75 36.00 30.64
N PRO A 544 -25.89 35.65 31.64
CA PRO A 544 -25.38 36.59 32.65
C PRO A 544 -23.90 36.46 33.12
N THR A 545 -23.23 37.62 33.09
CA THR A 545 -22.36 38.28 34.10
C THR A 545 -21.47 37.49 35.07
N PHE A 546 -20.17 37.84 35.07
CA PHE A 546 -19.45 38.27 36.29
C PHE A 546 -18.38 39.35 35.97
N THR A 547 -18.19 40.24 36.95
CA THR A 547 -17.59 41.58 36.99
C THR A 547 -16.10 41.71 36.58
N ARG A 548 -15.74 42.77 35.82
CA ARG A 548 -14.35 43.19 35.57
C ARG A 548 -14.08 44.54 36.26
N ARG A 549 -13.05 44.59 37.10
CA ARG A 549 -12.54 45.80 37.76
C ARG A 549 -11.49 46.46 36.86
N THR A 550 -11.65 47.76 36.63
CA THR A 550 -10.74 48.66 35.89
C THR A 550 -9.59 49.12 36.81
N LEU A 551 -8.36 49.18 36.27
CA LEU A 551 -7.26 49.97 36.83
C LEU A 551 -6.56 50.74 35.69
N ALA A 552 -6.28 52.00 35.98
CA ALA A 552 -5.80 53.07 35.10
C ALA A 552 -4.29 52.96 34.78
N PRO A 553 -3.76 53.71 33.78
CA PRO A 553 -2.41 53.57 33.29
C PRO A 553 -1.41 54.41 34.10
N THR A 554 -0.31 53.80 34.54
CA THR A 554 0.86 54.52 35.07
C THR A 554 1.93 54.62 33.99
N THR A 555 2.23 55.87 33.63
CA THR A 555 3.40 56.30 32.87
C THR A 555 4.69 56.02 33.64
N SER A 556 5.67 55.37 33.02
CA SER A 556 7.07 55.38 33.46
C SER A 556 7.97 55.89 32.35
N THR A 557 8.63 57.01 32.64
CA THR A 557 9.70 57.67 31.92
C THR A 557 10.88 56.74 31.62
N ILE A 558 11.36 56.79 30.37
CA ILE A 558 12.53 56.06 29.87
C ILE A 558 13.80 56.84 30.21
N SER A 559 14.76 56.17 30.85
CA SER A 559 16.17 56.61 30.93
C SER A 559 16.93 56.10 29.70
N PRO A 560 17.86 56.87 29.11
CA PRO A 560 18.56 56.47 27.89
C PRO A 560 19.72 55.54 28.24
N GLY A 561 19.59 54.27 27.84
CA GLY A 561 20.68 53.29 27.94
C GLY A 561 20.20 51.87 28.22
N GLU A 562 19.35 51.30 27.36
CA GLU A 562 19.18 49.84 27.31
C GLU A 562 19.01 49.39 25.86
N ASP A 563 19.87 48.44 25.50
CA ASP A 563 20.06 47.83 24.21
C ASP A 563 18.79 47.10 23.75
N LEU A 564 18.24 47.49 22.59
CA LEU A 564 17.10 46.84 21.94
C LEU A 564 17.54 45.46 21.40
N THR A 565 17.60 44.47 22.28
CA THR A 565 17.72 43.07 21.87
C THR A 565 16.39 42.63 21.26
N VAL A 566 16.34 42.63 19.93
CA VAL A 566 15.26 42.07 19.11
C VAL A 566 15.00 40.63 19.55
N LYS A 567 13.79 40.34 20.07
CA LYS A 567 13.32 38.97 20.31
C LYS A 567 12.95 38.32 18.97
N TRP A 568 13.77 37.39 18.51
CA TRP A 568 13.51 36.60 17.30
C TRP A 568 12.34 35.63 17.52
N THR A 569 11.44 35.52 16.54
CA THR A 569 10.08 34.95 16.68
C THR A 569 9.94 33.48 16.26
N CYS A 570 11.00 32.86 15.73
CA CYS A 570 10.94 31.50 15.22
C CYS A 570 10.95 30.48 16.35
N SER A 571 10.02 29.52 16.32
CA SER A 571 9.88 28.53 17.40
C SER A 571 10.71 27.26 17.19
N SER A 572 10.97 26.87 15.94
CA SER A 572 11.76 25.68 15.57
C SER A 572 12.31 25.82 14.16
N ALA A 573 13.27 24.96 13.78
CA ALA A 573 13.83 24.91 12.42
C ALA A 573 14.18 23.49 11.96
N LEU A 574 14.20 23.27 10.66
CA LEU A 574 14.67 22.06 9.97
C LEU A 574 15.74 22.46 8.95
N VAL A 575 16.84 21.73 8.93
CA VAL A 575 17.90 21.84 7.93
C VAL A 575 18.06 20.49 7.26
N GLN A 576 17.73 20.38 5.99
CA GLN A 576 18.02 19.18 5.19
C GLN A 576 19.27 19.43 4.36
N ILE A 577 20.30 18.60 4.56
CA ILE A 577 21.54 18.62 3.79
C ILE A 577 21.49 17.49 2.78
N GLU A 578 21.80 17.81 1.53
CA GLU A 578 21.94 16.84 0.46
C GLU A 578 23.42 16.72 0.12
N THR A 579 23.94 15.49 0.03
CA THR A 579 25.36 15.25 -0.26
C THR A 579 25.56 14.69 -1.68
N ASN A 580 26.81 14.66 -2.13
CA ASN A 580 27.20 13.99 -3.38
C ASN A 580 27.39 12.46 -3.24
N TYR A 581 27.20 11.90 -2.05
CA TYR A 581 27.33 10.47 -1.82
C TYR A 581 26.09 9.72 -2.28
N ASP A 582 26.25 8.60 -2.98
CA ASP A 582 25.11 7.76 -3.35
C ASP A 582 24.52 7.08 -2.11
N TRP A 583 23.19 6.92 -2.08
CA TRP A 583 22.48 6.27 -1.02
C TRP A 583 22.88 4.80 -0.96
N ASP A 584 23.55 4.42 0.13
CA ASP A 584 23.90 3.05 0.46
C ASP A 584 23.63 2.85 1.96
N PRO A 585 22.62 2.03 2.33
CA PRO A 585 22.24 1.83 3.73
C PRO A 585 23.40 1.28 4.58
N ASP A 586 24.28 0.46 4.00
CA ASP A 586 25.41 -0.17 4.69
C ASP A 586 26.56 0.81 4.92
N ARG A 587 26.60 1.92 4.17
CA ARG A 587 27.65 2.96 4.26
C ARG A 587 27.19 4.25 4.93
N THR A 588 25.94 4.33 5.39
CA THR A 588 25.38 5.51 6.07
C THR A 588 26.25 6.03 7.22
N LYS A 589 26.86 5.13 8.00
CA LYS A 589 27.79 5.51 9.09
C LYS A 589 29.06 6.19 8.56
N ILE A 590 29.65 5.67 7.49
CA ILE A 590 30.86 6.23 6.87
C ILE A 590 30.57 7.62 6.29
N TYR A 591 29.44 7.77 5.58
CA TYR A 591 29.05 9.06 5.02
C TYR A 591 28.78 10.11 6.10
N ARG A 592 28.21 9.68 7.24
CA ARG A 592 27.99 10.52 8.41
C ARG A 592 29.30 11.03 9.00
N ASP A 593 30.28 10.15 9.19
CA ASP A 593 31.60 10.51 9.75
C ASP A 593 32.34 11.51 8.83
N LEU A 594 32.23 11.32 7.51
CA LEU A 594 32.80 12.25 6.51
C LEU A 594 32.13 13.63 6.58
N LEU A 595 30.80 13.66 6.67
CA LEU A 595 30.04 14.91 6.83
C LEU A 595 30.41 15.62 8.13
N ASP A 596 30.59 14.89 9.22
CA ASP A 596 30.95 15.45 10.53
C ASP A 596 32.36 16.05 10.54
N LYS A 597 33.30 15.43 9.82
CA LYS A 597 34.64 15.99 9.62
C LYS A 597 34.59 17.33 8.88
N ASN A 598 33.77 17.42 7.82
CA ASN A 598 33.59 18.65 7.06
C ASN A 598 32.91 19.75 7.87
N LEU A 599 31.85 19.40 8.61
CA LEU A 599 31.16 20.33 9.50
C LEU A 599 32.09 20.81 10.62
N SER A 600 32.89 19.94 11.23
CA SER A 600 33.85 20.33 12.28
C SER A 600 34.89 21.34 11.78
N LEU A 601 35.34 21.20 10.52
CA LEU A 601 36.28 22.15 9.90
C LEU A 601 35.63 23.52 9.65
N LEU A 602 34.37 23.54 9.20
CA LEU A 602 33.57 24.76 9.08
C LEU A 602 33.38 25.42 10.45
N GLN A 603 33.08 24.65 11.48
CA GLN A 603 32.88 25.16 12.83
C GLN A 603 34.14 25.82 13.38
N LYS A 604 35.30 25.18 13.17
CA LYS A 604 36.61 25.74 13.56
C LYS A 604 36.92 27.06 12.85
N ASN A 605 36.58 27.18 11.56
CA ASN A 605 36.89 28.37 10.76
C ASN A 605 35.87 29.52 10.92
N SER A 606 34.59 29.18 11.14
CA SER A 606 33.52 30.16 11.30
C SER A 606 33.33 30.64 12.74
N GLY A 607 33.90 29.92 13.72
CA GLY A 607 33.71 30.18 15.15
C GLY A 607 32.28 29.87 15.64
N LYS A 608 31.42 29.31 14.79
CA LYS A 608 30.04 28.95 15.12
C LYS A 608 29.81 27.45 14.97
N SER A 609 29.00 26.86 15.86
CA SER A 609 28.62 25.44 15.78
C SER A 609 27.12 25.25 15.65
N LEU A 610 26.71 24.15 15.03
CA LEU A 610 25.28 23.87 14.79
C LEU A 610 24.52 23.81 16.14
N ASN A 611 25.17 23.31 17.19
CA ASN A 611 24.62 23.22 18.55
C ASN A 611 24.35 24.58 19.21
N GLN A 612 24.93 25.68 18.71
CA GLN A 612 24.65 27.02 19.23
C GLN A 612 23.28 27.55 18.77
N PHE A 613 22.68 26.96 17.73
CA PHE A 613 21.34 27.30 17.28
C PHE A 613 20.25 26.60 18.10
N GLY A 614 20.61 25.71 19.02
CA GLY A 614 19.72 24.95 19.89
C GLY A 614 20.01 23.45 19.88
N ARG A 615 19.22 22.70 20.65
CA ARG A 615 19.32 21.22 20.68
C ARG A 615 18.99 20.64 19.30
N LEU A 616 19.87 19.81 18.77
CA LEU A 616 19.76 19.21 17.45
C LEU A 616 19.33 17.76 17.51
N LEU A 617 18.36 17.41 16.67
CA LEU A 617 17.97 16.04 16.33
C LEU A 617 18.42 15.76 14.90
N ARG A 618 19.02 14.59 14.65
CA ARG A 618 19.63 14.27 13.35
C ARG A 618 19.11 12.94 12.82
N LYS A 619 18.81 12.88 11.52
CA LYS A 619 18.38 11.65 10.83
C LYS A 619 18.97 11.59 9.41
N ALA A 620 19.47 10.42 9.02
CA ALA A 620 19.84 10.18 7.63
C ALA A 620 18.61 10.37 6.73
N ALA A 621 18.78 11.15 5.67
CA ALA A 621 17.78 11.40 4.65
C ALA A 621 18.21 10.73 3.36
N LYS A 622 17.28 10.08 2.69
CA LYS A 622 17.46 9.62 1.32
C LYS A 622 16.92 10.71 0.40
N VAL A 623 17.77 11.23 -0.48
CA VAL A 623 17.46 12.38 -1.34
C VAL A 623 17.46 11.90 -2.79
N GLU A 624 16.36 12.10 -3.52
CA GLU A 624 16.28 11.70 -4.93
C GLU A 624 16.57 12.91 -5.83
N LEU A 625 17.60 12.79 -6.68
CA LEU A 625 18.01 13.80 -7.65
C LEU A 625 18.03 13.17 -9.06
N GLY A 626 16.91 13.29 -9.77
CA GLY A 626 16.68 12.55 -11.02
C GLY A 626 16.66 11.05 -10.73
N ASP A 627 17.43 10.27 -11.50
CA ASP A 627 17.54 8.81 -11.31
C ASP A 627 18.52 8.39 -10.21
N ARG A 628 19.19 9.35 -9.57
CA ARG A 628 20.18 9.08 -8.52
C ARG A 628 19.55 9.24 -7.14
N GLN A 629 19.87 8.28 -6.27
CA GLN A 629 19.56 8.35 -4.85
C GLN A 629 20.83 8.77 -4.12
N LEU A 630 20.77 9.89 -3.43
CA LEU A 630 21.86 10.47 -2.70
C LEU A 630 21.61 10.33 -1.20
N TYR A 631 22.68 10.20 -0.45
CA TYR A 631 22.67 10.32 0.99
C TYR A 631 22.57 11.80 1.39
N GLY A 632 21.76 12.06 2.40
CA GLY A 632 21.60 13.36 3.03
C GLY A 632 21.42 13.21 4.54
N GLU A 633 21.34 14.34 5.23
CA GLU A 633 21.07 14.39 6.67
C GLU A 633 20.07 15.51 6.96
N ALA A 634 19.04 15.21 7.71
CA ALA A 634 18.08 16.16 8.21
C ALA A 634 18.39 16.49 9.68
N PHE A 635 18.55 17.76 9.98
CA PHE A 635 18.77 18.32 11.31
C PHE A 635 17.54 19.11 11.74
N PHE A 636 16.89 18.68 12.81
CA PHE A 636 15.77 19.38 13.39
C PHE A 636 16.17 20.07 14.69
N LEU A 637 15.79 21.33 14.82
CA LEU A 637 15.96 22.20 15.97
C LEU A 637 14.57 22.43 16.58
N PRO A 638 14.16 21.64 17.60
CA PRO A 638 12.83 21.76 18.22
C PRO A 638 12.60 23.12 18.87
N LYS A 639 13.68 23.76 19.32
CA LYS A 639 13.72 25.14 19.79
C LYS A 639 14.96 25.79 19.19
N ILE A 640 14.75 26.84 18.39
CA ILE A 640 15.86 27.64 17.86
C ILE A 640 16.23 28.71 18.89
N GLU A 641 17.50 28.76 19.26
CA GLU A 641 18.05 29.67 20.29
C GLU A 641 18.73 30.91 19.68
N GLN A 642 18.85 30.93 18.35
CA GLN A 642 19.44 32.00 17.56
C GLN A 642 18.51 32.41 16.39
N PRO A 643 18.75 33.56 15.75
CA PRO A 643 17.93 34.01 14.63
C PRO A 643 17.96 33.01 13.47
N CYS A 644 16.82 32.84 12.79
CA CYS A 644 16.75 31.98 11.63
C CYS A 644 17.68 32.44 10.50
N ASP A 645 17.88 33.75 10.34
CA ASP A 645 18.81 34.29 9.33
C ASP A 645 20.26 33.91 9.61
N GLU A 646 20.65 33.82 10.89
CA GLU A 646 21.98 33.32 11.26
C GLU A 646 22.12 31.82 10.96
N LEU A 647 21.04 31.03 11.13
CA LEU A 647 21.02 29.61 10.77
C LEU A 647 21.12 29.44 9.25
N LYS A 648 20.37 30.21 8.47
CA LYS A 648 20.46 30.23 7.00
C LYS A 648 21.87 30.59 6.55
N GLU A 649 22.48 31.62 7.13
CA GLU A 649 23.84 32.05 6.78
C GLU A 649 24.89 30.99 7.17
N PHE A 650 24.72 30.33 8.32
CA PHE A 650 25.56 29.20 8.71
C PHE A 650 25.48 28.05 7.69
N VAL A 651 24.27 27.67 7.29
CA VAL A 651 24.04 26.61 6.30
C VAL A 651 24.55 27.05 4.91
N ARG A 652 24.40 28.32 4.54
CA ARG A 652 24.97 28.90 3.31
C ARG A 652 26.49 28.77 3.28
N LYS A 653 27.16 29.08 4.39
CA LYS A 653 28.61 28.88 4.52
C LYS A 653 28.98 27.40 4.44
N ALA A 654 28.17 26.49 4.99
CA ALA A 654 28.39 25.05 4.89
C ALA A 654 28.33 24.54 3.44
N VAL A 655 27.31 24.95 2.67
CA VAL A 655 27.16 24.63 1.25
C VAL A 655 28.29 25.23 0.40
N SER A 656 28.71 26.47 0.71
CA SER A 656 29.80 27.13 0.00
C SER A 656 31.16 26.45 0.25
N TYR A 657 31.45 26.12 1.51
CA TYR A 657 32.75 25.60 1.94
C TYR A 657 32.93 24.11 1.63
N SER A 658 31.89 23.30 1.82
CA SER A 658 31.97 21.85 1.62
C SER A 658 31.95 21.47 0.14
N LYS A 659 32.86 20.61 -0.29
CA LYS A 659 32.82 20.01 -1.65
C LYS A 659 31.73 18.97 -1.80
N ASP A 660 31.26 18.41 -0.69
CA ASP A 660 30.37 17.26 -0.67
C ASP A 660 28.90 17.65 -0.49
N ILE A 661 28.61 18.92 -0.19
CA ILE A 661 27.27 19.45 0.02
C ILE A 661 26.91 20.40 -1.14
N PRO A 662 26.31 19.90 -2.23
CA PRO A 662 25.87 20.75 -3.34
C PRO A 662 24.65 21.62 -2.99
N ARG A 663 23.81 21.15 -2.06
CA ARG A 663 22.52 21.74 -1.73
C ARG A 663 22.14 21.52 -0.27
N ALA A 664 21.45 22.49 0.30
CA ALA A 664 20.76 22.35 1.57
C ALA A 664 19.44 23.12 1.54
N ILE A 665 18.49 22.72 2.37
CA ILE A 665 17.19 23.37 2.55
C ILE A 665 17.08 23.78 4.02
N VAL A 666 16.73 25.02 4.28
CA VAL A 666 16.50 25.54 5.63
C VAL A 666 15.06 26.02 5.75
N ALA A 667 14.31 25.46 6.70
CA ALA A 667 12.94 25.82 6.97
C ALA A 667 12.78 26.20 8.45
N CYS A 668 12.36 27.43 8.73
CA CYS A 668 12.04 27.88 10.09
C CYS A 668 10.53 28.07 10.24
N ARG A 669 9.97 27.75 11.41
CA ARG A 669 8.51 27.73 11.69
C ARG A 669 7.84 29.13 11.76
N CYS A 670 8.47 30.13 11.17
CA CYS A 670 8.07 31.53 11.11
C CYS A 670 8.06 32.05 9.67
N GLU A 671 8.66 31.30 8.73
CA GLU A 671 9.03 31.79 7.39
C GLU A 671 9.00 30.65 6.36
N THR A 672 9.01 30.99 5.07
CA THR A 672 9.10 30.02 3.98
C THR A 672 10.46 29.32 3.94
N ALA A 673 10.47 28.05 3.54
CA ALA A 673 11.72 27.30 3.34
C ALA A 673 12.59 27.96 2.28
N VAL A 674 13.90 28.00 2.52
CA VAL A 674 14.91 28.54 1.62
C VAL A 674 15.80 27.41 1.15
N GLU A 675 15.93 27.29 -0.17
CA GLU A 675 16.86 26.38 -0.80
C GLU A 675 18.19 27.09 -1.07
N ILE A 676 19.28 26.45 -0.68
CA ILE A 676 20.63 26.98 -0.74
C ILE A 676 21.46 26.07 -1.63
N TYR A 677 22.02 26.63 -2.69
CA TYR A 677 22.79 25.91 -3.70
C TYR A 677 24.22 26.41 -3.78
N LYS A 678 25.14 25.52 -4.16
CA LYS A 678 26.51 25.89 -4.49
C LYS A 678 26.56 26.50 -5.90
N VAL A 679 26.85 27.80 -5.99
CA VAL A 679 27.02 28.48 -7.28
C VAL A 679 28.35 28.04 -7.90
N LYS A 680 28.32 27.41 -9.09
CA LYS A 680 29.54 27.22 -9.89
C LYS A 680 29.99 28.59 -10.42
N PRO A 681 31.27 28.97 -10.32
CA PRO A 681 31.75 30.16 -11.01
C PRO A 681 31.48 30.00 -12.51
N GLN A 682 30.70 30.92 -13.09
CA GLN A 682 30.55 31.01 -14.53
C GLN A 682 31.94 31.30 -15.12
N GLN A 683 32.40 30.44 -16.04
CA GLN A 683 33.45 30.87 -16.97
C GLN A 683 32.89 32.05 -17.77
N PRO A 684 33.65 33.13 -17.97
CA PRO A 684 33.21 34.23 -18.83
C PRO A 684 32.94 33.67 -20.23
N SER A 685 31.75 33.97 -20.77
CA SER A 685 31.36 33.54 -22.11
C SER A 685 32.29 34.17 -23.16
N MET A 686 32.71 33.36 -24.12
CA MET A 686 33.49 33.71 -25.32
C MET A 686 32.78 34.69 -26.29
N PHE A 687 31.88 35.53 -25.79
CA PHE A 687 31.14 36.55 -26.54
C PHE A 687 31.40 37.99 -26.06
N GLU A 688 32.35 38.19 -25.13
CA GLU A 688 32.83 39.54 -24.72
C GLU A 688 34.25 39.87 -25.26
N ILE A 689 34.72 39.16 -26.28
CA ILE A 689 35.91 39.55 -27.06
C ILE A 689 35.60 39.43 -28.55
N ILE A 690 34.77 40.33 -29.08
CA ILE A 690 34.88 40.92 -30.44
C ILE A 690 34.36 42.36 -30.36
#